data_AF-A0A246Q116-F1
#
_entry.id   AF-A0A246Q116-F1
#
_cell.length_a   1.000
_cell.length_b   1.000
_cell.length_c   1.000
_cell.angle_alpha   90.00
_cell.angle_beta   90.00
_cell.angle_gamma   90.00
#
_symmetry.space_group_name_H-M   'P 1'
#
loop_
_entity.id
_entity.type
_entity.pdbx_description
1 polymer ?
#
loop_
_entity_poly.entity_id
_entity_poly.type
_entity_poly.pdbx_seq_one_letter_code
_entity_poly.pdbx_strand_id
1 'polypeptide(L)'
;MLRVLQRLTAATLSLTLALGVPLTAFAQQPARSTDDKVSLNFVDVDIPAVLRALSLFTKRNYLYDPRVKGKMTLVSDQPVDRQTAMNMLAGSLRLQGYAIVEVGGVTRVVPEADAKLQGSALSVEEFDRRGPGSNGRNGGYGGAAAAPARAAGGEMVTRVFPLKYENAANLVPVLRPMVPPNNPVNAYPGNNTVVVTDYADNMERIARVIASIDVPTSIDTAVVPVRYAIASDVAALASQLLDAQQQSADATQRIAVVADPRTNNVVIRSGSPARTALARDLVLKLDTQQAGAGNLHVVYLRNAQAVRLAAVLGGLLTGQGANAPGANGAGGQGQRNGGAAAAQQGGSQNSQGGSGNTYTPTGMGSGSATGTSSSSSGIGSGQQQAIARVDGSNNMQPVSYSGNGATVQADPATNTLIISANEPQYRSLREVIDMLDQRRAQVLVESMIVEVTESEAAQIGVQWFGATNGGLNTNGTSVIGGSNFGGTGLNLTGAASTIDALPGGLSVGLLRGTTTIPGVGQILNLNLLANALKTNGGANILSTPNLMTLDNEAASIMVGKTVPFVTGQYVTSGSGNSSNPFQTIEREDVGLKLNIRPQISEGGSVKLDIYQEVSSIDTASSTSTSGIVTNKRAIDTSVLIDDGQIIVLGGLLQDSVSTTNSGVPGLSSIPILGALFRDDSRSREKTNLMVFLRPHVIRSSEDSRSVTLDRYNYMRRAQSVVQPGDHWALPDMNAPILPPANVPGVSNSPAPAGTYDLRPGNAAQTMQQQSPPQSTQSFAVRQLPETPRPPDEVIRANLPVGVTIATDPSALYGDGKATKTTLQFATANGQDQAQSIAARVRMSGLDAYDQPGPGGQGYVVRSQVPRDARSVDTALSLLKQLGYKPELVTQP
;
A
#
# COMPACT_ATOMS: atom_id res chain seq x y z
N MET A 1 10.53 83.60 -9.40
CA MET A 1 10.41 82.84 -8.14
C MET A 1 8.93 82.60 -7.87
N LEU A 2 8.56 81.32 -7.80
CA LEU A 2 7.27 80.71 -7.46
C LEU A 2 6.05 81.59 -7.08
N ARG A 3 4.96 81.38 -7.84
CA ARG A 3 3.57 81.01 -7.47
C ARG A 3 2.58 81.73 -8.39
N VAL A 4 1.30 81.32 -8.37
CA VAL A 4 0.12 81.98 -8.99
C VAL A 4 -0.14 81.45 -10.44
N LEU A 5 -1.33 81.10 -10.98
CA LEU A 5 -2.77 81.20 -10.63
C LEU A 5 -3.61 80.22 -11.50
N GLN A 6 -4.77 79.79 -10.95
CA GLN A 6 -6.12 79.55 -11.53
C GLN A 6 -6.40 78.92 -12.93
N ARG A 7 -7.11 77.76 -12.88
CA ARG A 7 -8.51 77.46 -13.29
C ARG A 7 -9.07 77.88 -14.68
N LEU A 8 -9.44 76.84 -15.45
CA LEU A 8 -10.78 76.48 -16.01
C LEU A 8 -11.43 77.28 -17.18
N THR A 9 -12.17 76.52 -18.02
CA THR A 9 -13.25 76.90 -18.98
C THR A 9 -12.85 77.63 -20.28
N ALA A 10 -13.61 77.75 -21.36
CA ALA A 10 -14.67 77.02 -22.08
C ALA A 10 -15.09 77.98 -23.23
N ALA A 11 -15.67 77.45 -24.31
CA ALA A 11 -16.65 78.11 -25.20
C ALA A 11 -16.25 79.29 -26.14
N THR A 12 -16.38 78.98 -27.45
CA THR A 12 -17.14 79.68 -28.50
C THR A 12 -16.75 81.06 -29.09
N LEU A 13 -16.76 81.05 -30.43
CA LEU A 13 -17.39 81.99 -31.39
C LEU A 13 -16.58 83.16 -32.02
N SER A 14 -16.62 83.17 -33.37
CA SER A 14 -16.66 84.34 -34.30
C SER A 14 -15.41 85.24 -34.38
N LEU A 15 -15.06 85.93 -35.47
CA LEU A 15 -15.43 86.06 -36.88
C LEU A 15 -14.50 87.19 -37.39
N THR A 16 -14.08 87.19 -38.67
CA THR A 16 -13.56 88.34 -39.46
C THR A 16 -12.23 88.99 -39.02
N LEU A 17 -11.41 89.62 -39.86
CA LEU A 17 -11.12 89.68 -41.30
C LEU A 17 -9.90 90.65 -41.40
N ALA A 18 -9.11 90.53 -42.47
CA ALA A 18 -8.45 91.65 -43.17
C ALA A 18 -6.95 91.95 -42.95
N LEU A 19 -6.25 91.82 -44.10
CA LEU A 19 -5.22 92.70 -44.68
C LEU A 19 -3.73 92.43 -44.42
N GLY A 20 -2.99 92.23 -45.53
CA GLY A 20 -1.54 92.46 -45.62
C GLY A 20 -0.81 91.68 -46.72
N VAL A 21 -0.91 92.10 -47.97
CA VAL A 21 -0.08 91.64 -49.13
C VAL A 21 1.35 92.24 -49.00
N PRO A 22 2.43 91.61 -49.52
CA PRO A 22 2.82 91.92 -50.89
C PRO A 22 3.39 90.74 -51.71
N LEU A 23 3.30 90.95 -53.03
CA LEU A 23 3.90 90.19 -54.12
C LEU A 23 5.38 89.84 -53.92
N THR A 24 5.76 88.59 -54.19
CA THR A 24 7.04 88.27 -54.85
C THR A 24 6.83 87.17 -55.89
N ALA A 25 7.19 87.51 -57.12
CA ALA A 25 7.21 86.64 -58.28
C ALA A 25 8.40 85.68 -58.20
N PHE A 26 8.16 84.39 -58.41
CA PHE A 26 9.16 83.47 -58.96
C PHE A 26 8.49 82.57 -60.00
N ALA A 27 8.87 82.86 -61.25
CA ALA A 27 8.79 82.10 -62.49
C ALA A 27 8.10 80.72 -62.44
N GLN A 28 6.91 80.64 -63.03
CA GLN A 28 6.47 79.43 -63.73
C GLN A 28 7.35 79.25 -64.98
N GLN A 29 8.21 78.24 -64.97
CA GLN A 29 8.71 77.66 -66.21
C GLN A 29 7.68 76.66 -66.71
N PRO A 30 7.00 76.90 -67.84
CA PRO A 30 6.32 75.82 -68.53
C PRO A 30 7.40 74.87 -69.05
N ALA A 31 7.36 73.62 -68.60
CA ALA A 31 7.97 72.55 -69.35
C ALA A 31 7.31 72.58 -70.74
N ARG A 32 8.05 73.03 -71.75
CA ARG A 32 7.68 72.86 -73.15
C ARG A 32 7.59 71.36 -73.41
N SER A 33 6.40 70.78 -73.27
CA SER A 33 6.05 69.59 -74.05
C SER A 33 5.84 70.10 -75.46
N THR A 34 6.90 70.10 -76.26
CA THR A 34 6.78 70.13 -77.71
C THR A 34 5.79 69.03 -78.08
N ASP A 35 4.64 69.41 -78.65
CA ASP A 35 3.59 68.49 -79.08
C ASP A 35 4.12 67.72 -80.31
N ASP A 36 5.06 66.80 -80.09
CA ASP A 36 5.52 65.79 -81.06
C ASP A 36 4.44 64.69 -81.11
N LYS A 37 3.25 65.04 -81.60
CA LYS A 37 2.20 64.08 -81.90
C LYS A 37 2.17 63.84 -83.40
N VAL A 38 2.22 62.57 -83.79
CA VAL A 38 2.21 62.16 -85.21
C VAL A 38 1.12 61.13 -85.41
N SER A 39 0.39 61.24 -86.53
CA SER A 39 -0.50 60.16 -86.98
C SER A 39 0.34 59.08 -87.65
N LEU A 40 0.18 57.85 -87.18
CA LEU A 40 0.85 56.68 -87.73
C LEU A 40 -0.10 56.04 -88.76
N ASN A 41 0.31 55.96 -90.02
CA ASN A 41 -0.44 55.27 -91.06
C ASN A 41 0.49 54.42 -91.92
N PHE A 42 0.80 53.22 -91.43
CA PHE A 42 1.56 52.20 -92.14
C PHE A 42 0.61 51.06 -92.47
N VAL A 43 0.36 50.81 -93.76
CA VAL A 43 -0.48 49.69 -94.20
C VAL A 43 0.37 48.76 -95.05
N ASP A 44 0.50 47.51 -94.62
CA ASP A 44 1.28 46.47 -95.31
C ASP A 44 2.75 46.86 -95.59
N VAL A 45 3.38 47.58 -94.66
CA VAL A 45 4.76 48.08 -94.80
C VAL A 45 5.76 47.12 -94.15
N ASP A 46 6.91 46.91 -94.78
CA ASP A 46 7.98 46.07 -94.22
C ASP A 46 8.44 46.58 -92.85
N ILE A 47 8.58 45.68 -91.87
CA ILE A 47 8.98 46.00 -90.48
C ILE A 47 10.24 46.91 -90.41
N PRO A 48 11.33 46.67 -91.17
CA PRO A 48 12.51 47.53 -91.14
C PRO A 48 12.24 48.97 -91.60
N ALA A 49 11.27 49.18 -92.50
CA ALA A 49 10.87 50.50 -92.96
C ALA A 49 10.07 51.25 -91.88
N VAL A 50 9.18 50.55 -91.18
CA VAL A 50 8.43 51.11 -90.04
C VAL A 50 9.37 51.44 -88.87
N LEU A 51 10.33 50.56 -88.55
CA LEU A 51 11.33 50.80 -87.51
C LEU A 51 12.21 52.03 -87.80
N ARG A 52 12.58 52.26 -89.07
CA ARG A 52 13.35 53.43 -89.49
C ARG A 52 12.53 54.72 -89.45
N ALA A 53 11.25 54.66 -89.80
CA ALA A 53 10.35 55.81 -89.68
C ALA A 53 10.13 56.18 -88.21
N LEU A 54 9.91 55.18 -87.36
CA LEU A 54 9.73 55.37 -85.94
C LEU A 54 11.04 55.73 -85.22
N SER A 55 12.21 55.31 -85.70
CA SER A 55 13.52 55.71 -85.11
C SER A 55 13.71 57.22 -85.12
N LEU A 56 13.30 57.87 -86.20
CA LEU A 56 13.37 59.33 -86.36
C LEU A 56 12.40 60.04 -85.39
N PHE A 57 11.20 59.50 -85.22
CA PHE A 57 10.17 60.08 -84.35
C PHE A 57 10.42 59.86 -82.86
N THR A 58 10.84 58.64 -82.49
CA THR A 58 11.13 58.26 -81.09
C THR A 58 12.50 58.72 -80.64
N LYS A 59 13.37 59.18 -81.57
CA LYS A 59 14.79 59.50 -81.33
C LYS A 59 15.57 58.33 -80.70
N ARG A 60 15.14 57.10 -80.99
CA ARG A 60 15.79 55.87 -80.52
C ARG A 60 16.38 55.12 -81.69
N ASN A 61 17.58 54.60 -81.50
CA ASN A 61 18.22 53.73 -82.47
C ASN A 61 17.65 52.32 -82.33
N TYR A 62 17.03 51.81 -83.39
CA TYR A 62 16.58 50.42 -83.46
C TYR A 62 17.61 49.56 -84.20
N LEU A 63 18.04 48.48 -83.59
CA LEU A 63 18.85 47.43 -84.20
C LEU A 63 17.97 46.19 -84.37
N TYR A 64 17.74 45.74 -85.59
CA TYR A 64 16.91 44.57 -85.86
C TYR A 64 17.75 43.38 -86.31
N ASP A 65 17.35 42.18 -85.91
CA ASP A 65 17.94 40.94 -86.39
C ASP A 65 17.49 40.66 -87.85
N PRO A 66 18.36 40.15 -88.75
CA PRO A 66 17.97 39.75 -90.12
C PRO A 66 16.79 38.74 -90.20
N ARG A 67 16.48 38.05 -89.10
CA ARG A 67 15.34 37.14 -88.95
C ARG A 67 14.00 37.85 -88.76
N VAL A 68 14.01 39.16 -88.49
CA VAL A 68 12.79 39.98 -88.39
C VAL A 68 12.32 40.33 -89.80
N LYS A 69 11.45 39.48 -90.36
CA LYS A 69 10.88 39.65 -91.70
C LYS A 69 9.37 39.59 -91.61
N GLY A 70 8.71 40.52 -92.26
CA GLY A 70 7.26 40.59 -92.27
C GLY A 70 6.79 41.97 -92.65
N LYS A 71 5.51 42.04 -93.00
CA LYS A 71 4.80 43.28 -93.22
C LYS A 71 3.96 43.58 -91.99
N MET A 72 3.91 44.83 -91.57
CA MET A 72 3.11 45.26 -90.43
C MET A 72 2.17 46.39 -90.81
N THR A 73 1.00 46.39 -90.18
CA THR A 73 0.00 47.44 -90.32
C THR A 73 -0.13 48.15 -88.97
N LEU A 74 0.08 49.46 -88.96
CA LEU A 74 0.03 50.34 -87.80
C LEU A 74 -0.75 51.60 -88.19
N VAL A 75 -2.00 51.67 -87.76
CA VAL A 75 -2.92 52.78 -88.10
C VAL A 75 -3.40 53.43 -86.81
N SER A 76 -3.34 54.76 -86.75
CA SER A 76 -3.87 55.57 -85.65
C SER A 76 -4.72 56.73 -86.19
N ASP A 77 -6.02 56.70 -85.87
CA ASP A 77 -7.00 57.72 -86.26
C ASP A 77 -6.83 59.06 -85.50
N GLN A 78 -6.12 59.03 -84.36
CA GLN A 78 -5.78 60.22 -83.57
C GLN A 78 -4.25 60.42 -83.54
N PRO A 79 -3.75 61.68 -83.43
CA PRO A 79 -2.33 61.94 -83.26
C PRO A 79 -1.82 61.29 -81.97
N VAL A 80 -0.84 60.39 -82.08
CA VAL A 80 -0.26 59.68 -80.92
C VAL A 80 1.03 60.32 -80.48
N ASP A 81 1.24 60.34 -79.15
CA ASP A 81 2.50 60.75 -78.55
C ASP A 81 3.55 59.64 -78.68
N ARG A 82 4.81 59.99 -78.41
CA ARG A 82 5.96 59.08 -78.52
C ARG A 82 5.81 57.79 -77.73
N GLN A 83 5.20 57.83 -76.54
CA GLN A 83 5.06 56.63 -75.70
C GLN A 83 3.95 55.72 -76.23
N THR A 84 2.81 56.30 -76.63
CA THR A 84 1.72 55.53 -77.23
C THR A 84 2.15 54.90 -78.56
N ALA A 85 2.89 55.64 -79.40
CA ALA A 85 3.47 55.10 -80.63
C ALA A 85 4.40 53.91 -80.38
N MET A 86 5.22 53.98 -79.32
CA MET A 86 6.11 52.90 -78.91
C MET A 86 5.33 51.67 -78.41
N ASN A 87 4.28 51.87 -77.62
CA ASN A 87 3.43 50.78 -77.14
C ASN A 87 2.66 50.10 -78.29
N MET A 88 2.19 50.87 -79.29
CA MET A 88 1.55 50.34 -80.49
C MET A 88 2.54 49.54 -81.37
N LEU A 89 3.79 50.00 -81.50
CA LEU A 89 4.87 49.27 -82.16
C LEU A 89 5.18 47.96 -81.41
N ALA A 90 5.34 48.02 -80.09
CA ALA A 90 5.62 46.84 -79.29
C ALA A 90 4.47 45.83 -79.30
N GLY A 91 3.22 46.31 -79.24
CA GLY A 91 2.02 45.46 -79.35
C GLY A 91 1.90 44.78 -80.71
N SER A 92 2.16 45.50 -81.81
CA SER A 92 2.12 44.93 -83.16
C SER A 92 3.28 43.95 -83.43
N LEU A 93 4.50 44.25 -82.96
CA LEU A 93 5.63 43.31 -83.04
C LEU A 93 5.36 42.04 -82.23
N ARG A 94 4.73 42.17 -81.06
CA ARG A 94 4.30 41.03 -80.22
C ARG A 94 3.32 40.12 -80.95
N LEU A 95 2.35 40.68 -81.68
CA LEU A 95 1.41 39.88 -82.47
C LEU A 95 2.10 39.06 -83.58
N GLN A 96 3.28 39.49 -84.02
CA GLN A 96 4.08 38.83 -85.05
C GLN A 96 5.21 37.94 -84.47
N GLY A 97 5.27 37.76 -83.15
CA GLY A 97 6.27 36.90 -82.48
C GLY A 97 7.66 37.54 -82.33
N TYR A 98 7.74 38.87 -82.44
CA TYR A 98 8.95 39.65 -82.21
C TYR A 98 8.84 40.41 -80.90
N ALA A 99 9.97 40.60 -80.21
CA ALA A 99 10.04 41.33 -78.96
C ALA A 99 11.11 42.42 -79.05
N ILE A 100 10.84 43.50 -78.30
CA ILE A 100 11.77 44.61 -78.16
C ILE A 100 12.49 44.47 -76.83
N VAL A 101 13.81 44.60 -76.88
CA VAL A 101 14.69 44.56 -75.71
C VAL A 101 15.66 45.74 -75.75
N GLU A 102 15.82 46.46 -74.65
CA GLU A 102 16.80 47.54 -74.55
C GLU A 102 18.13 47.00 -73.97
N VAL A 103 19.22 47.08 -74.73
CA VAL A 103 20.55 46.62 -74.28
C VAL A 103 21.58 47.70 -74.60
N GLY A 104 22.16 48.30 -73.55
CA GLY A 104 23.25 49.28 -73.70
C GLY A 104 22.84 50.56 -74.43
N GLY A 105 21.63 51.08 -74.19
CA GLY A 105 21.12 52.31 -74.81
C GLY A 105 20.70 52.18 -76.27
N VAL A 106 20.68 50.95 -76.82
CA VAL A 106 20.17 50.63 -78.15
C VAL A 106 18.97 49.70 -78.02
N THR A 107 17.89 50.01 -78.73
CA THR A 107 16.68 49.20 -78.72
C THR A 107 16.81 48.10 -79.77
N ARG A 108 16.85 46.84 -79.36
CA ARG A 108 16.99 45.68 -80.25
C ARG A 108 15.63 45.05 -80.52
N VAL A 109 15.37 44.68 -81.77
CA VAL A 109 14.19 43.91 -82.18
C VAL A 109 14.66 42.51 -82.56
N VAL A 110 14.26 41.52 -81.76
CA VAL A 110 14.68 40.13 -81.89
C VAL A 110 13.46 39.20 -81.85
N PRO A 111 13.55 37.97 -82.38
CA PRO A 111 12.53 36.95 -82.15
C PRO A 111 12.30 36.73 -80.64
N GLU A 112 11.06 36.45 -80.25
CA GLU A 112 10.65 36.28 -78.84
C GLU A 112 11.50 35.24 -78.08
N ALA A 113 11.94 34.17 -78.77
CA ALA A 113 12.80 33.15 -78.18
C ALA A 113 14.18 33.70 -77.76
N ASP A 114 14.77 34.59 -78.57
CA ASP A 114 16.09 35.18 -78.32
C ASP A 114 16.00 36.35 -77.33
N ALA A 115 14.84 37.03 -77.27
CA ALA A 115 14.55 38.09 -76.31
C ALA A 115 14.70 37.61 -74.85
N LYS A 116 14.45 36.33 -74.57
CA LYS A 116 14.58 35.73 -73.23
C LYS A 116 16.04 35.67 -72.74
N LEU A 117 16.99 35.58 -73.67
CA LEU A 117 18.41 35.50 -73.37
C LEU A 117 19.07 36.89 -73.34
N GLN A 118 18.48 37.86 -74.04
CA GLN A 118 19.01 39.22 -74.15
C GLN A 118 18.29 40.24 -73.25
N GLY A 119 17.08 39.91 -72.78
CA GLY A 119 16.26 40.72 -71.88
C GLY A 119 16.90 40.88 -70.51
N SER A 120 17.45 42.06 -70.23
CA SER A 120 18.03 42.37 -68.93
C SER A 120 17.73 43.79 -68.48
N ALA A 121 16.66 43.92 -67.70
CA ALA A 121 16.65 44.74 -66.50
C ALA A 121 16.11 43.87 -65.37
N LEU A 122 16.96 43.41 -64.45
CA LEU A 122 16.49 42.86 -63.18
C LEU A 122 15.92 44.03 -62.37
N SER A 123 14.61 44.27 -62.47
CA SER A 123 13.94 45.19 -61.57
C SER A 123 13.81 44.50 -60.22
N VAL A 124 14.87 44.55 -59.41
CA VAL A 124 14.72 44.39 -57.97
C VAL A 124 14.17 45.73 -57.49
N GLU A 125 12.85 45.86 -57.49
CA GLU A 125 12.25 46.87 -56.63
C GLU A 125 12.55 46.40 -55.21
N GLU A 126 13.56 47.01 -54.59
CA GLU A 126 13.69 46.98 -53.15
C GLU A 126 12.45 47.67 -52.59
N PHE A 127 11.44 46.84 -52.30
CA PHE A 127 10.22 47.28 -51.63
C PHE A 127 10.67 47.83 -50.28
N ASP A 128 10.74 49.16 -50.20
CA ASP A 128 11.05 49.91 -48.99
C ASP A 128 10.25 49.29 -47.83
N ARG A 129 10.95 48.95 -46.74
CA ARG A 129 10.42 48.25 -45.56
C ARG A 129 9.51 49.17 -44.73
N ARG A 130 8.53 49.79 -45.36
CA ARG A 130 7.50 50.60 -44.71
C ARG A 130 6.13 50.09 -45.12
N GLY A 131 5.52 49.33 -44.21
CA GLY A 131 4.10 49.01 -44.28
C GLY A 131 3.26 50.30 -44.33
N PRO A 132 2.05 50.25 -44.89
CA PRO A 132 1.17 51.40 -45.02
C PRO A 132 0.67 51.81 -43.63
N GLY A 133 1.31 52.80 -43.02
CA GLY A 133 0.88 53.35 -41.73
C GLY A 133 2.02 53.90 -40.88
N SER A 134 2.59 55.04 -41.25
CA SER A 134 3.03 56.05 -40.27
C SER A 134 3.54 57.31 -40.98
N ASN A 135 2.79 58.40 -40.81
CA ASN A 135 3.32 59.75 -40.99
C ASN A 135 4.36 60.01 -39.90
N GLY A 136 5.62 60.18 -40.28
CA GLY A 136 6.71 60.48 -39.35
C GLY A 136 7.78 61.32 -40.04
N ARG A 137 7.89 62.57 -39.60
CA ARG A 137 8.76 63.64 -40.10
C ARG A 137 10.26 63.25 -40.13
N ASN A 138 10.88 63.66 -41.24
CA ASN A 138 12.22 64.24 -41.42
C ASN A 138 13.47 63.52 -40.87
N GLY A 139 14.47 63.39 -41.74
CA GLY A 139 15.81 62.92 -41.42
C GLY A 139 16.57 62.55 -42.69
N GLY A 140 16.96 63.56 -43.47
CA GLY A 140 17.74 63.35 -44.69
C GLY A 140 19.19 62.99 -44.40
N TYR A 141 19.79 62.18 -45.27
CA TYR A 141 21.13 62.38 -45.86
C TYR A 141 21.25 61.51 -47.12
N GLY A 142 21.52 62.18 -48.24
CA GLY A 142 22.37 61.74 -49.36
C GLY A 142 22.17 60.34 -49.95
N GLY A 143 21.42 60.28 -51.04
CA GLY A 143 21.45 59.15 -51.97
C GLY A 143 20.29 59.22 -52.96
N ALA A 144 20.41 60.03 -54.01
CA ALA A 144 19.49 60.00 -55.13
C ALA A 144 19.66 58.67 -55.90
N ALA A 145 19.07 57.59 -55.37
CA ALA A 145 18.83 56.39 -56.14
C ALA A 145 17.71 56.72 -57.14
N ALA A 146 18.09 56.78 -58.41
CA ALA A 146 17.17 57.02 -59.51
C ALA A 146 15.96 56.08 -59.41
N ALA A 147 14.76 56.64 -59.41
CA ALA A 147 13.55 55.86 -59.66
C ALA A 147 13.79 55.04 -60.94
N PRO A 148 13.60 53.71 -60.94
CA PRO A 148 13.74 52.94 -62.17
C PRO A 148 12.78 53.54 -63.19
N ALA A 149 13.31 53.88 -64.37
CA ALA A 149 12.49 54.31 -65.49
C ALA A 149 11.37 53.29 -65.62
N ARG A 150 10.10 53.72 -65.51
CA ARG A 150 8.95 52.86 -65.76
C ARG A 150 9.20 52.19 -67.11
N ALA A 151 9.41 50.87 -67.10
CA ALA A 151 9.58 50.11 -68.32
C ALA A 151 8.37 50.43 -69.20
N ALA A 152 8.63 50.94 -70.41
CA ALA A 152 7.56 51.29 -71.33
C ALA A 152 6.79 50.00 -71.70
N GLY A 153 5.46 50.12 -71.83
CA GLY A 153 4.60 48.98 -72.11
C GLY A 153 5.08 48.23 -73.35
N GLY A 154 5.40 46.94 -73.18
CA GLY A 154 5.85 46.07 -74.27
C GLY A 154 7.30 45.58 -74.22
N GLU A 155 8.10 45.95 -73.22
CA GLU A 155 9.41 45.32 -72.95
C GLU A 155 9.26 44.00 -72.18
N MET A 156 10.13 43.03 -72.46
CA MET A 156 10.25 41.79 -71.68
C MET A 156 11.18 41.97 -70.48
N VAL A 157 10.67 41.65 -69.28
CA VAL A 157 11.38 41.85 -68.01
C VAL A 157 11.34 40.56 -67.19
N THR A 158 12.43 40.24 -66.51
CA THR A 158 12.48 39.17 -65.51
C THR A 158 12.42 39.78 -64.10
N ARG A 159 11.41 39.39 -63.31
CA ARG A 159 11.20 39.87 -61.94
C ARG A 159 11.19 38.73 -60.93
N VAL A 160 11.80 38.97 -59.77
CA VAL A 160 11.82 38.05 -58.63
C VAL A 160 10.84 38.54 -57.57
N PHE A 161 9.89 37.70 -57.17
CA PHE A 161 8.91 37.96 -56.13
C PHE A 161 9.24 37.17 -54.87
N PRO A 162 9.69 37.82 -53.78
CA PRO A 162 9.81 37.17 -52.48
C PRO A 162 8.44 37.04 -51.80
N LEU A 163 8.12 35.85 -51.30
CA LEU A 163 6.88 35.54 -50.59
C LEU A 163 7.12 35.40 -49.09
N LYS A 164 6.19 35.88 -48.26
CA LYS A 164 6.33 35.91 -46.79
C LYS A 164 5.53 34.83 -46.08
N TYR A 165 4.34 34.51 -46.56
CA TYR A 165 3.36 33.70 -45.85
C TYR A 165 3.04 32.41 -46.62
N GLU A 166 2.93 32.50 -47.95
CA GLU A 166 2.64 31.34 -48.80
C GLU A 166 3.89 30.69 -49.39
N ASN A 167 3.79 29.40 -49.72
CA ASN A 167 4.91 28.66 -50.32
C ASN A 167 5.02 28.94 -51.82
N ALA A 168 6.24 29.25 -52.30
CA ALA A 168 6.51 29.54 -53.71
C ALA A 168 6.09 28.42 -54.66
N ALA A 169 6.21 27.15 -54.26
CA ALA A 169 5.79 26.02 -55.09
C ALA A 169 4.27 25.98 -55.31
N ASN A 170 3.50 26.40 -54.30
CA ASN A 170 2.03 26.40 -54.35
C ASN A 170 1.47 27.50 -55.27
N LEU A 171 2.24 28.57 -55.53
CA LEU A 171 1.81 29.65 -56.42
C LEU A 171 2.02 29.34 -57.91
N VAL A 172 2.94 28.43 -58.28
CA VAL A 172 3.23 28.15 -59.71
C VAL A 172 1.98 27.69 -60.49
N PRO A 173 1.15 26.74 -59.99
CA PRO A 173 -0.08 26.34 -60.68
C PRO A 173 -1.09 27.48 -60.83
N VAL A 174 -1.13 28.41 -59.88
CA VAL A 174 -2.04 29.57 -59.89
C VAL A 174 -1.57 30.62 -60.89
N LEU A 175 -0.26 30.81 -61.03
CA LEU A 175 0.34 31.79 -61.94
C LEU A 175 0.48 31.29 -63.38
N ARG A 176 0.55 29.97 -63.60
CA ARG A 176 0.76 29.37 -64.94
C ARG A 176 -0.27 29.77 -66.00
N PRO A 177 -1.58 29.88 -65.71
CA PRO A 177 -2.57 30.35 -66.70
C PRO A 177 -2.41 31.82 -67.10
N MET A 178 -1.74 32.63 -66.26
CA MET A 178 -1.55 34.07 -66.50
C MET A 178 -0.28 34.39 -67.30
N VAL A 179 0.60 33.41 -67.50
CA VAL A 179 1.86 33.56 -68.24
C VAL A 179 1.79 32.73 -69.53
N PRO A 180 2.17 33.27 -70.70
CA PRO A 180 2.19 32.50 -71.95
C PRO A 180 3.00 31.20 -71.80
N PRO A 181 2.62 30.10 -72.46
CA PRO A 181 3.28 28.79 -72.28
C PRO A 181 4.78 28.83 -72.64
N ASN A 182 5.17 29.75 -73.51
CA ASN A 182 6.54 29.96 -73.95
C ASN A 182 7.43 30.63 -72.89
N ASN A 183 6.85 31.23 -71.84
CA ASN A 183 7.59 32.00 -70.84
C ASN A 183 7.80 31.17 -69.55
N PRO A 184 9.03 31.18 -68.97
CA PRO A 184 9.33 30.41 -67.77
C PRO A 184 8.76 31.07 -66.51
N VAL A 185 8.25 30.22 -65.61
CA VAL A 185 7.81 30.59 -64.25
C VAL A 185 8.45 29.57 -63.30
N ASN A 186 9.44 30.01 -62.53
CA ASN A 186 10.19 29.12 -61.65
C ASN A 186 9.99 29.55 -60.20
N ALA A 187 9.61 28.61 -59.34
CA ALA A 187 9.62 28.80 -57.90
C ALA A 187 10.88 28.20 -57.30
N TYR A 188 11.48 28.92 -56.36
CA TYR A 188 12.55 28.46 -55.49
C TYR A 188 11.98 28.35 -54.08
N PRO A 189 11.60 27.14 -53.63
CA PRO A 189 11.03 26.95 -52.30
C PRO A 189 12.01 27.27 -51.17
N GLY A 190 13.33 27.12 -51.41
CA GLY A 190 14.36 27.30 -50.38
C GLY A 190 14.50 28.73 -49.86
N ASN A 191 14.33 29.74 -50.72
CA ASN A 191 14.30 31.16 -50.33
C ASN A 191 12.90 31.77 -50.48
N ASN A 192 11.89 30.93 -50.72
CA ASN A 192 10.51 31.29 -50.95
C ASN A 192 10.32 32.43 -51.98
N THR A 193 11.01 32.32 -53.12
CA THR A 193 10.91 33.29 -54.23
C THR A 193 10.30 32.69 -55.47
N VAL A 194 9.55 33.48 -56.23
CA VAL A 194 9.03 33.13 -57.56
C VAL A 194 9.67 34.06 -58.59
N VAL A 195 10.35 33.48 -59.57
CA VAL A 195 10.98 34.19 -60.68
C VAL A 195 10.08 34.06 -61.90
N VAL A 196 9.66 35.19 -62.44
CA VAL A 196 8.75 35.26 -63.60
C VAL A 196 9.38 36.14 -64.67
N THR A 197 9.40 35.65 -65.91
CA THR A 197 9.84 36.41 -67.09
C THR A 197 8.65 36.65 -68.00
N ASP A 198 8.23 37.90 -68.16
CA ASP A 198 7.14 38.26 -69.08
C ASP A 198 7.18 39.75 -69.46
N TYR A 199 6.22 40.19 -70.24
CA TYR A 199 6.05 41.61 -70.57
C TYR A 199 5.77 42.46 -69.33
N ALA A 200 6.31 43.68 -69.31
CA ALA A 200 6.19 44.63 -68.21
C ALA A 200 4.74 44.86 -67.75
N ASP A 201 3.78 44.93 -68.67
CA ASP A 201 2.36 45.14 -68.35
C ASP A 201 1.73 43.93 -67.63
N ASN A 202 2.17 42.71 -67.97
CA ASN A 202 1.66 41.50 -67.32
C ASN A 202 2.32 41.27 -65.95
N MET A 203 3.57 41.72 -65.78
CA MET A 203 4.28 41.69 -64.50
C MET A 203 3.54 42.45 -63.39
N GLU A 204 2.87 43.56 -63.72
CA GLU A 204 2.06 44.30 -62.74
C GLU A 204 0.79 43.53 -62.33
N ARG A 205 0.13 42.85 -63.27
CA ARG A 205 -1.01 41.96 -62.95
C ARG A 205 -0.58 40.82 -62.03
N ILE A 206 0.52 40.15 -62.36
CA ILE A 206 1.05 39.03 -61.58
C ILE A 206 1.45 39.49 -60.17
N ALA A 207 2.07 40.67 -60.05
CA ALA A 207 2.40 41.26 -58.75
C ALA A 207 1.17 41.47 -57.86
N ARG A 208 0.06 41.98 -58.41
CA ARG A 208 -1.19 42.17 -57.66
C ARG A 208 -1.81 40.86 -57.19
N VAL A 209 -1.77 39.82 -58.03
CA VAL A 209 -2.28 38.49 -57.67
C VAL A 209 -1.46 37.88 -56.56
N ILE A 210 -0.13 37.92 -56.68
CA ILE A 210 0.78 37.46 -55.63
C ILE A 210 0.51 38.19 -54.31
N ALA A 211 0.40 39.52 -54.33
CA ALA A 211 0.12 40.32 -53.13
C ALA A 211 -1.25 40.03 -52.49
N SER A 212 -2.24 39.57 -53.26
CA SER A 212 -3.55 39.19 -52.73
C SER A 212 -3.58 37.79 -52.09
N ILE A 213 -2.68 36.90 -52.50
CA ILE A 213 -2.62 35.51 -52.03
C ILE A 213 -1.59 35.37 -50.89
N ASP A 214 -0.50 36.15 -50.92
CA ASP A 214 0.51 36.20 -49.85
C ASP A 214 0.02 36.99 -48.63
N VAL A 215 -1.07 36.51 -48.01
CA VAL A 215 -1.65 37.02 -46.77
C VAL A 215 -1.32 36.06 -45.61
N PRO A 216 -1.18 36.57 -44.37
CA PRO A 216 -0.88 35.72 -43.22
C PRO A 216 -1.99 34.70 -42.96
N THR A 217 -1.67 33.40 -43.04
CA THR A 217 -2.55 32.33 -42.58
C THR A 217 -2.71 32.44 -41.06
N SER A 218 -3.93 32.61 -40.56
CA SER A 218 -4.19 32.72 -39.12
C SER A 218 -3.99 31.37 -38.42
N ILE A 219 -2.80 31.13 -37.86
CA ILE A 219 -2.60 30.06 -36.89
C ILE A 219 -3.21 30.53 -35.58
N ASP A 220 -4.31 29.89 -35.17
CA ASP A 220 -5.02 30.21 -33.94
C ASP A 220 -4.63 29.22 -32.83
N THR A 221 -4.36 29.76 -31.65
CA THR A 221 -3.96 28.98 -30.46
C THR A 221 -4.85 29.32 -29.29
N ALA A 222 -5.38 28.29 -28.62
CA ALA A 222 -6.21 28.44 -27.43
C ALA A 222 -5.68 27.56 -26.30
N VAL A 223 -5.65 28.10 -25.09
CA VAL A 223 -5.31 27.37 -23.87
C VAL A 223 -6.59 27.19 -23.06
N VAL A 224 -6.93 25.93 -22.76
CA VAL A 224 -8.15 25.56 -22.03
C VAL A 224 -7.75 24.94 -20.69
N PRO A 225 -8.11 25.55 -19.55
CA PRO A 225 -7.86 24.95 -18.25
C PRO A 225 -8.82 23.78 -17.98
N VAL A 226 -8.28 22.65 -17.53
CA VAL A 226 -9.06 21.45 -17.14
C VAL A 226 -9.18 21.41 -15.62
N ARG A 227 -10.40 21.32 -15.10
CA ARG A 227 -10.68 21.42 -13.65
C ARG A 227 -10.84 20.07 -12.96
N TYR A 228 -11.46 19.10 -13.62
CA TYR A 228 -11.85 17.81 -13.03
C TYR A 228 -11.04 16.66 -13.61
N ALA A 229 -10.80 16.66 -14.92
CA ALA A 229 -10.02 15.63 -15.59
C ALA A 229 -8.50 15.96 -15.63
N ILE A 230 -7.69 14.95 -15.96
CA ILE A 230 -6.24 15.12 -16.15
C ILE A 230 -5.97 15.57 -17.59
N ALA A 231 -5.25 16.68 -17.76
CA ALA A 231 -5.02 17.28 -19.07
C ALA A 231 -4.33 16.33 -20.07
N SER A 232 -3.44 15.43 -19.62
CA SER A 232 -2.82 14.40 -20.48
C SER A 232 -3.85 13.47 -21.12
N ASP A 233 -4.83 13.05 -20.33
CA ASP A 233 -5.82 12.04 -20.73
C ASP A 233 -6.86 12.71 -21.63
N VAL A 234 -7.29 13.92 -21.28
CA VAL A 234 -8.19 14.73 -22.10
C VAL A 234 -7.54 15.08 -23.44
N ALA A 235 -6.25 15.42 -23.47
CA ALA A 235 -5.55 15.73 -24.72
C ALA A 235 -5.39 14.49 -25.61
N ALA A 236 -5.08 13.33 -25.04
CA ALA A 236 -4.98 12.07 -25.79
C ALA A 236 -6.34 11.70 -26.40
N LEU A 237 -7.40 11.74 -25.60
CA LEU A 237 -8.75 11.39 -26.05
C LEU A 237 -9.29 12.42 -27.05
N ALA A 238 -9.10 13.72 -26.80
CA ALA A 238 -9.50 14.78 -27.72
C ALA A 238 -8.74 14.71 -29.05
N SER A 239 -7.42 14.45 -29.04
CA SER A 239 -6.65 14.27 -30.29
C SER A 239 -7.15 13.06 -31.09
N GLN A 240 -7.46 11.94 -30.44
CA GLN A 240 -8.03 10.76 -31.09
C GLN A 240 -9.41 11.04 -31.70
N LEU A 241 -10.28 11.78 -31.02
CA LEU A 241 -11.62 12.13 -31.53
C LEU A 241 -11.57 13.19 -32.64
N LEU A 242 -10.59 14.11 -32.62
CA LEU A 242 -10.43 15.16 -33.63
C LEU A 242 -9.69 14.69 -34.90
N ASP A 243 -8.79 13.72 -34.77
CA ASP A 243 -8.03 13.15 -35.91
C ASP A 243 -8.83 12.06 -36.65
N ALA A 244 -9.96 11.61 -36.11
CA ALA A 244 -10.81 10.58 -36.70
C ALA A 244 -11.46 10.97 -38.04
N GLN A 245 -11.40 12.25 -38.44
CA GLN A 245 -11.99 12.75 -39.69
C GLN A 245 -10.91 12.97 -40.78
N GLN A 246 -10.54 11.86 -41.43
CA GLN A 246 -9.96 11.73 -42.79
C GLN A 246 -8.75 12.59 -43.16
N GLN A 247 -7.59 11.93 -43.26
CA GLN A 247 -6.77 11.78 -44.49
C GLN A 247 -6.57 13.01 -45.39
N SER A 248 -6.58 14.20 -44.81
CA SER A 248 -6.31 15.44 -45.52
C SER A 248 -4.79 15.56 -45.66
N ALA A 249 -4.30 15.60 -46.91
CA ALA A 249 -2.88 15.66 -47.26
C ALA A 249 -2.19 16.96 -46.81
N ASP A 250 -2.96 17.92 -46.30
CA ASP A 250 -2.48 19.25 -45.92
C ASP A 250 -2.22 19.32 -44.41
N ALA A 251 -0.93 19.34 -44.03
CA ALA A 251 -0.48 19.39 -42.64
C ALA A 251 -0.93 20.66 -41.90
N THR A 252 -1.29 21.72 -42.63
CA THR A 252 -1.74 23.00 -42.06
C THR A 252 -3.17 22.95 -41.50
N GLN A 253 -3.96 21.94 -41.87
CA GLN A 253 -5.36 21.80 -41.42
C GLN A 253 -5.55 20.90 -40.19
N ARG A 254 -4.49 20.28 -39.68
CA ARG A 254 -4.55 19.39 -38.52
C ARG A 254 -4.72 20.20 -37.22
N ILE A 255 -5.56 19.70 -36.33
CA ILE A 255 -5.71 20.26 -34.99
C ILE A 255 -4.71 19.53 -34.09
N ALA A 256 -3.70 20.25 -33.63
CA ALA A 256 -2.75 19.71 -32.65
C ALA A 256 -3.27 20.03 -31.24
N VAL A 257 -3.56 18.99 -30.47
CA VAL A 257 -3.95 19.09 -29.06
C VAL A 257 -2.79 18.57 -28.22
N VAL A 258 -2.28 19.41 -27.31
CA VAL A 258 -1.13 19.09 -26.46
C VAL A 258 -1.48 19.43 -25.01
N ALA A 259 -1.17 18.54 -24.08
CA ALA A 259 -1.33 18.82 -22.66
C ALA A 259 -0.09 19.52 -22.08
N ASP A 260 -0.30 20.52 -21.23
CA ASP A 260 0.67 20.99 -20.25
C ASP A 260 0.32 20.37 -18.88
N PRO A 261 0.97 19.27 -18.47
CA PRO A 261 0.67 18.59 -17.22
C PRO A 261 1.05 19.42 -15.99
N ARG A 262 1.96 20.40 -16.12
CA ARG A 262 2.39 21.25 -14.99
C ARG A 262 1.29 22.23 -14.58
N THR A 263 0.52 22.73 -15.54
CA THR A 263 -0.56 23.69 -15.30
C THR A 263 -1.97 23.10 -15.45
N ASN A 264 -2.06 21.79 -15.71
CA ASN A 264 -3.29 21.07 -16.07
C ASN A 264 -4.12 21.78 -17.15
N ASN A 265 -3.43 22.28 -18.18
CA ASN A 265 -4.03 22.98 -19.30
C ASN A 265 -3.91 22.15 -20.57
N VAL A 266 -4.92 22.22 -21.43
CA VAL A 266 -4.87 21.68 -22.79
C VAL A 266 -4.66 22.83 -23.77
N VAL A 267 -3.57 22.76 -24.53
CA VAL A 267 -3.21 23.71 -25.58
C VAL A 267 -3.68 23.16 -26.92
N ILE A 268 -4.47 23.96 -27.62
CA ILE A 268 -5.03 23.65 -28.94
C ILE A 268 -4.37 24.57 -29.95
N ARG A 269 -3.89 24.00 -31.05
CA ARG A 269 -3.33 24.72 -32.19
C ARG A 269 -4.01 24.26 -33.48
N SER A 270 -4.57 25.20 -34.22
CA SER A 270 -5.23 24.93 -35.51
C SER A 270 -4.97 26.04 -36.53
N GLY A 271 -5.02 25.72 -37.82
CA GLY A 271 -4.98 26.70 -38.91
C GLY A 271 -6.29 27.47 -39.12
N SER A 272 -7.33 27.21 -38.31
CA SER A 272 -8.63 27.90 -38.41
C SER A 272 -9.25 28.17 -37.03
N PRO A 273 -9.66 29.41 -36.73
CA PRO A 273 -10.35 29.76 -35.48
C PRO A 273 -11.62 28.96 -35.20
N ALA A 274 -12.37 28.57 -36.24
CA ALA A 274 -13.58 27.76 -36.10
C ALA A 274 -13.27 26.36 -35.56
N ARG A 275 -12.14 25.78 -35.96
CA ARG A 275 -11.69 24.46 -35.50
C ARG A 275 -11.13 24.52 -34.08
N THR A 276 -10.43 25.60 -33.72
CA THR A 276 -10.01 25.84 -32.34
C THR A 276 -11.21 25.91 -31.40
N ALA A 277 -12.30 26.57 -31.80
CA ALA A 277 -13.53 26.65 -31.01
C ALA A 277 -14.22 25.28 -30.82
N LEU A 278 -14.27 24.46 -31.87
CA LEU A 278 -14.79 23.08 -31.79
C LEU A 278 -13.95 22.23 -30.82
N ALA A 279 -12.63 22.25 -30.98
CA ALA A 279 -11.71 21.53 -30.11
C ALA A 279 -11.87 21.95 -28.64
N ARG A 280 -12.04 23.25 -28.40
CA ARG A 280 -12.29 23.80 -27.07
C ARG A 280 -13.60 23.30 -26.47
N ASP A 281 -14.69 23.29 -27.24
CA ASP A 281 -15.99 22.77 -26.78
C ASP A 281 -15.92 21.28 -26.41
N LEU A 282 -15.20 20.47 -27.22
CA LEU A 282 -15.00 19.07 -26.89
C LEU A 282 -14.23 18.90 -25.58
N VAL A 283 -13.12 19.63 -25.39
CA VAL A 283 -12.34 19.58 -24.14
C VAL A 283 -13.21 19.95 -22.93
N LEU A 284 -14.07 20.96 -23.05
CA LEU A 284 -15.00 21.34 -21.97
C LEU A 284 -16.07 20.27 -21.70
N LYS A 285 -16.54 19.55 -22.72
CA LYS A 285 -17.49 18.43 -22.56
C LYS A 285 -16.85 17.18 -21.95
N LEU A 286 -15.54 17.00 -22.13
CA LEU A 286 -14.77 15.91 -21.52
C LEU A 286 -14.38 16.21 -20.07
N ASP A 287 -14.31 17.49 -19.68
CA ASP A 287 -14.04 17.94 -18.31
C ASP A 287 -15.29 17.88 -17.43
N THR A 288 -15.83 16.68 -17.21
CA THR A 288 -16.97 16.44 -16.33
C THR A 288 -16.56 16.01 -14.93
N GLN A 289 -17.30 16.44 -13.91
CA GLN A 289 -17.16 15.91 -12.54
C GLN A 289 -17.60 14.44 -12.50
N GLN A 290 -16.68 13.53 -12.26
CA GLN A 290 -17.01 12.12 -12.07
C GLN A 290 -17.68 11.95 -10.69
N ALA A 291 -18.96 11.58 -10.68
CA ALA A 291 -19.74 11.37 -9.45
C ALA A 291 -19.51 10.00 -8.79
N GLY A 292 -18.61 9.18 -9.35
CA GLY A 292 -18.32 7.83 -8.87
C GLY A 292 -17.25 7.82 -7.78
N ALA A 293 -17.44 6.97 -6.77
CA ALA A 293 -16.35 6.57 -5.89
C ALA A 293 -15.18 6.09 -6.75
N GLY A 294 -13.96 6.55 -6.46
CA GLY A 294 -12.78 6.14 -7.20
C GLY A 294 -12.60 4.63 -7.18
N ASN A 295 -11.68 4.12 -8.01
CA ASN A 295 -11.41 2.67 -8.14
C ASN A 295 -10.96 1.98 -6.84
N LEU A 296 -10.78 2.72 -5.73
CA LEU A 296 -10.38 2.23 -4.41
C LEU A 296 -11.60 2.13 -3.48
N HIS A 297 -11.86 0.93 -2.99
CA HIS A 297 -12.92 0.63 -2.04
C HIS A 297 -12.34 0.04 -0.77
N VAL A 298 -12.83 0.49 0.38
CA VAL A 298 -12.49 -0.08 1.69
C VAL A 298 -13.69 -0.85 2.20
N VAL A 299 -13.51 -2.15 2.49
CA VAL A 299 -14.55 -3.04 3.00
C VAL A 299 -14.20 -3.48 4.40
N TYR A 300 -15.06 -3.15 5.36
CA TYR A 300 -14.97 -3.60 6.74
C TYR A 300 -15.59 -4.98 6.88
N LEU A 301 -14.80 -5.95 7.35
CA LEU A 301 -15.29 -7.30 7.63
C LEU A 301 -15.90 -7.39 9.02
N ARG A 302 -17.01 -8.12 9.14
CA ARG A 302 -17.74 -8.29 10.39
C ARG A 302 -17.34 -9.57 11.13
N ASN A 303 -17.10 -10.65 10.39
CA ASN A 303 -16.89 -12.00 10.93
C ASN A 303 -15.58 -12.64 10.44
N ALA A 304 -15.22 -12.44 9.17
CA ALA A 304 -14.03 -13.01 8.56
C ALA A 304 -12.76 -12.20 8.89
N GLN A 305 -11.61 -12.87 8.83
CA GLN A 305 -10.29 -12.23 8.96
C GLN A 305 -9.80 -11.73 7.59
N ALA A 306 -9.42 -10.46 7.51
CA ALA A 306 -9.04 -9.80 6.26
C ALA A 306 -7.86 -10.50 5.56
N VAL A 307 -6.86 -10.94 6.33
CA VAL A 307 -5.68 -11.64 5.82
C VAL A 307 -6.06 -12.95 5.13
N ARG A 308 -6.95 -13.75 5.74
CA ARG A 308 -7.40 -15.02 5.15
C ARG A 308 -8.27 -14.77 3.92
N LEU A 309 -9.15 -13.77 3.97
CA LEU A 309 -10.04 -13.46 2.86
C LEU A 309 -9.26 -12.92 1.65
N ALA A 310 -8.28 -12.04 1.87
CA ALA A 310 -7.43 -11.51 0.80
C ALA A 310 -6.65 -12.62 0.09
N ALA A 311 -6.19 -13.65 0.81
CA ALA A 311 -5.54 -14.82 0.20
C ALA A 311 -6.48 -15.61 -0.73
N VAL A 312 -7.73 -15.81 -0.31
CA VAL A 312 -8.75 -16.49 -1.13
C VAL A 312 -9.10 -15.66 -2.36
N LEU A 313 -9.33 -14.36 -2.20
CA LEU A 313 -9.64 -13.44 -3.31
C LEU A 313 -8.46 -13.27 -4.27
N GLY A 314 -7.22 -13.26 -3.75
CA GLY A 314 -6.01 -13.24 -4.56
C GLY A 314 -5.87 -14.48 -5.46
N GLY A 315 -6.25 -15.66 -4.95
CA GLY A 315 -6.30 -16.88 -5.75
C GLY A 315 -7.34 -16.82 -6.87
N LEU A 316 -8.51 -16.23 -6.62
CA LEU A 316 -9.52 -15.98 -7.66
C LEU A 316 -9.03 -15.00 -8.72
N LEU A 317 -8.30 -13.96 -8.30
CA LEU A 317 -7.90 -12.87 -9.18
C LEU A 317 -6.69 -13.21 -10.06
N THR A 318 -5.78 -14.03 -9.57
CA THR A 318 -4.58 -14.49 -10.31
C THR A 318 -4.87 -15.71 -11.17
N GLY A 319 -6.05 -16.33 -11.05
CA GLY A 319 -6.36 -17.61 -11.68
C GLY A 319 -5.47 -18.76 -11.18
N GLN A 320 -4.67 -18.50 -10.14
CA GLN A 320 -3.72 -19.42 -9.55
C GLN A 320 -4.32 -19.88 -8.23
N GLY A 321 -4.81 -21.13 -8.22
CA GLY A 321 -5.27 -21.78 -7.00
C GLY A 321 -4.25 -21.62 -5.89
N ALA A 322 -4.73 -21.26 -4.69
CA ALA A 322 -3.95 -20.84 -3.53
C ALA A 322 -2.63 -21.62 -3.35
N ASN A 323 -1.52 -21.01 -3.76
CA ASN A 323 -0.22 -21.38 -3.22
C ASN A 323 -0.15 -20.82 -1.80
N ALA A 324 -0.04 -21.72 -0.82
CA ALA A 324 0.14 -21.37 0.57
C ALA A 324 1.29 -20.34 0.74
N PRO A 325 1.16 -19.37 1.67
CA PRO A 325 2.22 -18.42 1.95
C PRO A 325 3.37 -19.15 2.64
N GLY A 326 4.37 -19.56 1.86
CA GLY A 326 5.51 -20.33 2.34
C GLY A 326 6.42 -20.82 1.23
N ALA A 327 6.70 -20.02 0.20
CA ALA A 327 7.76 -20.31 -0.76
C ALA A 327 8.23 -19.02 -1.45
N ASN A 328 9.21 -18.34 -0.86
CA ASN A 328 10.08 -17.44 -1.61
C ASN A 328 10.98 -18.30 -2.52
N GLY A 329 10.49 -18.58 -3.73
CA GLY A 329 11.29 -19.04 -4.85
C GLY A 329 11.47 -17.90 -5.83
N ALA A 330 12.67 -17.35 -5.90
CA ALA A 330 13.07 -16.33 -6.86
C ALA A 330 12.92 -16.88 -8.30
N GLY A 331 11.85 -16.48 -8.99
CA GLY A 331 11.65 -16.73 -10.41
C GLY A 331 12.00 -15.50 -11.24
N GLY A 332 13.29 -15.34 -11.54
CA GLY A 332 13.77 -14.37 -12.52
C GLY A 332 13.34 -14.77 -13.93
N GLN A 333 12.66 -13.85 -14.61
CA GLN A 333 12.31 -13.92 -16.02
C GLN A 333 13.57 -13.98 -16.89
N GLY A 334 13.67 -15.02 -17.72
CA GLY A 334 14.77 -15.23 -18.66
C GLY A 334 14.24 -15.65 -20.03
N GLN A 335 14.31 -14.71 -20.94
CA GLN A 335 13.87 -14.69 -22.33
C GLN A 335 14.42 -15.88 -23.15
N ARG A 336 13.54 -16.58 -23.87
CA ARG A 336 13.91 -17.57 -24.89
C ARG A 336 14.50 -16.84 -26.09
N ASN A 337 15.77 -17.11 -26.39
CA ASN A 337 16.31 -16.90 -27.73
C ASN A 337 16.96 -18.20 -28.20
N GLY A 338 16.50 -18.69 -29.34
CA GLY A 338 17.02 -19.88 -30.00
C GLY A 338 18.34 -19.58 -30.70
N GLY A 339 19.24 -20.58 -30.71
CA GLY A 339 20.51 -20.50 -31.43
C GLY A 339 21.29 -21.78 -31.24
N ALA A 340 21.42 -22.53 -32.33
CA ALA A 340 22.07 -23.83 -32.43
C ALA A 340 23.59 -23.79 -32.13
N ALA A 341 24.13 -24.90 -31.62
CA ALA A 341 25.37 -25.50 -32.12
C ALA A 341 25.58 -26.88 -31.50
N ALA A 342 26.08 -27.79 -32.33
CA ALA A 342 26.30 -29.20 -32.07
C ALA A 342 27.65 -29.50 -31.42
N ALA A 343 27.73 -30.75 -30.93
CA ALA A 343 28.84 -31.70 -31.06
C ALA A 343 29.80 -31.94 -29.86
N GLN A 344 30.01 -33.25 -29.67
CA GLN A 344 31.25 -33.96 -29.30
C GLN A 344 31.58 -34.07 -27.80
N GLN A 345 31.34 -35.21 -27.13
CA GLN A 345 32.00 -36.54 -27.17
C GLN A 345 33.34 -36.62 -26.39
N GLY A 346 33.34 -37.53 -25.40
CA GLY A 346 34.52 -38.22 -24.84
C GLY A 346 35.29 -37.42 -23.79
N GLY A 347 35.66 -37.94 -22.62
CA GLY A 347 35.82 -39.32 -22.18
C GLY A 347 37.27 -39.53 -21.69
N SER A 348 37.41 -40.27 -20.57
CA SER A 348 38.66 -40.80 -19.96
C SER A 348 39.53 -39.82 -19.13
N GLN A 349 40.21 -40.22 -18.05
CA GLN A 349 40.29 -41.43 -17.22
C GLN A 349 41.29 -41.16 -16.06
N ASN A 350 41.05 -41.74 -14.88
CA ASN A 350 42.02 -42.19 -13.84
C ASN A 350 43.08 -41.20 -13.29
N SER A 351 43.62 -41.28 -12.07
CA SER A 351 43.71 -42.33 -11.04
C SER A 351 44.25 -41.72 -9.75
N GLN A 352 43.68 -42.15 -8.62
CA GLN A 352 44.36 -42.72 -7.45
C GLN A 352 45.47 -41.92 -6.72
N GLY A 353 45.21 -41.67 -5.44
CA GLY A 353 46.19 -41.97 -4.38
C GLY A 353 46.39 -40.93 -3.29
N GLY A 354 45.92 -41.25 -2.07
CA GLY A 354 46.81 -41.24 -0.90
C GLY A 354 46.80 -40.05 0.08
N SER A 355 46.16 -40.31 1.23
CA SER A 355 46.68 -40.10 2.61
C SER A 355 46.95 -38.68 3.15
N GLY A 356 46.19 -38.33 4.20
CA GLY A 356 46.77 -38.20 5.55
C GLY A 356 47.08 -36.80 6.10
N ASN A 357 46.31 -36.45 7.15
CA ASN A 357 46.75 -35.84 8.42
C ASN A 357 46.98 -34.30 8.49
N THR A 358 46.27 -33.64 9.43
CA THR A 358 46.83 -33.11 10.71
C THR A 358 46.14 -31.82 11.14
N TYR A 359 45.61 -31.84 12.37
CA TYR A 359 45.18 -30.67 13.16
C TYR A 359 46.39 -29.97 13.81
N THR A 360 46.39 -28.64 13.85
CA THR A 360 47.11 -27.85 14.85
C THR A 360 46.30 -26.61 15.26
N PRO A 361 46.13 -26.32 16.56
CA PRO A 361 45.45 -25.12 17.07
C PRO A 361 46.46 -24.11 17.63
N THR A 362 46.29 -22.81 17.37
CA THR A 362 46.96 -21.74 18.14
C THR A 362 46.40 -20.36 17.82
N GLY A 363 46.18 -19.55 18.86
CA GLY A 363 46.37 -18.08 18.76
C GLY A 363 45.19 -17.21 19.17
N MET A 364 45.09 -16.89 20.46
CA MET A 364 44.41 -15.69 20.98
C MET A 364 45.28 -14.45 20.70
N GLY A 365 44.70 -13.38 20.16
CA GLY A 365 45.37 -12.10 19.94
C GLY A 365 44.36 -10.97 19.78
N SER A 366 44.24 -10.15 20.82
CA SER A 366 43.40 -8.95 20.94
C SER A 366 44.02 -7.77 20.18
N GLY A 367 43.25 -7.12 19.30
CA GLY A 367 43.64 -5.89 18.59
C GLY A 367 42.43 -5.22 17.94
N SER A 368 42.17 -3.98 18.36
CA SER A 368 41.01 -3.14 18.02
C SER A 368 41.00 -2.65 16.56
N ALA A 369 39.85 -2.72 15.88
CA ALA A 369 39.45 -1.73 14.87
C ALA A 369 37.91 -1.70 14.61
N THR A 370 37.37 -0.52 14.86
CA THR A 370 36.16 0.18 14.46
C THR A 370 35.32 -0.34 13.27
N GLY A 371 34.01 -0.52 13.52
CA GLY A 371 32.88 -0.04 12.70
C GLY A 371 32.56 -0.72 11.36
N THR A 372 31.49 -1.52 11.32
CA THR A 372 30.32 -1.42 10.41
C THR A 372 29.38 -2.61 10.66
N SER A 373 28.13 -2.31 10.99
CA SER A 373 27.09 -3.30 11.32
C SER A 373 26.38 -3.81 10.06
N SER A 374 26.77 -4.99 9.58
CA SER A 374 25.93 -5.86 8.78
C SER A 374 26.06 -7.28 9.34
N SER A 375 25.08 -7.68 10.16
CA SER A 375 25.07 -8.98 10.81
C SER A 375 24.95 -10.09 9.77
N SER A 376 26.06 -10.81 9.67
CA SER A 376 26.32 -11.99 8.85
C SER A 376 25.48 -13.19 9.26
N SER A 377 25.08 -13.93 8.23
CA SER A 377 24.77 -15.35 8.22
C SER A 377 25.73 -16.17 9.10
N GLY A 378 25.17 -16.96 10.02
CA GLY A 378 25.85 -18.04 10.72
C GLY A 378 25.54 -19.39 10.08
N ILE A 379 26.57 -20.24 9.96
CA ILE A 379 26.56 -21.59 9.38
C ILE A 379 26.49 -22.64 10.49
N GLY A 380 25.81 -23.76 10.20
CA GLY A 380 25.88 -25.05 10.92
C GLY A 380 24.73 -25.28 11.89
N SER A 381 24.13 -26.46 12.06
CA SER A 381 24.23 -27.80 11.46
C SER A 381 23.12 -28.64 12.09
N GLY A 382 22.59 -29.64 11.38
CA GLY A 382 21.78 -30.71 11.98
C GLY A 382 20.39 -30.87 11.39
N GLN A 383 20.24 -31.88 10.54
CA GLN A 383 18.95 -32.41 10.12
C GLN A 383 18.21 -32.99 11.34
N GLN A 384 17.01 -32.48 11.62
CA GLN A 384 15.93 -33.29 12.14
C GLN A 384 14.59 -32.67 11.74
N GLN A 385 13.85 -33.43 10.93
CA GLN A 385 12.48 -33.15 10.53
C GLN A 385 11.60 -33.14 11.77
N ALA A 386 11.33 -31.94 12.29
CA ALA A 386 10.18 -31.70 13.14
C ALA A 386 9.02 -31.30 12.23
N ILE A 387 7.93 -32.05 12.31
CA ILE A 387 6.61 -31.68 11.78
C ILE A 387 6.31 -30.28 12.30
N ALA A 388 6.23 -29.30 11.40
CA ALA A 388 6.01 -27.92 11.74
C ALA A 388 4.69 -27.78 12.51
N ARG A 389 4.79 -27.54 13.82
CA ARG A 389 3.74 -26.84 14.54
C ARG A 389 3.57 -25.50 13.83
N VAL A 390 2.40 -25.29 13.23
CA VAL A 390 1.95 -23.95 12.82
C VAL A 390 1.71 -23.19 14.11
N ASP A 391 2.80 -22.72 14.73
CA ASP A 391 2.72 -21.76 15.82
C ASP A 391 2.42 -20.41 15.19
N GLY A 392 1.32 -19.81 15.62
CA GLY A 392 0.75 -18.57 15.12
C GLY A 392 1.57 -17.35 15.54
N SER A 393 2.85 -17.31 15.14
CA SER A 393 3.62 -16.07 15.17
C SER A 393 3.07 -15.13 14.12
N ASN A 394 2.32 -14.14 14.60
CA ASN A 394 1.73 -12.99 13.92
C ASN A 394 2.49 -12.51 12.66
N ASN A 395 2.20 -13.13 11.52
CA ASN A 395 2.31 -12.49 10.21
C ASN A 395 1.18 -11.46 10.08
N MET A 396 1.23 -10.41 10.91
CA MET A 396 0.43 -9.18 10.71
C MET A 396 1.10 -8.29 9.65
N GLN A 397 1.73 -8.88 8.64
CA GLN A 397 2.18 -8.12 7.48
C GLN A 397 0.98 -7.93 6.55
N PRO A 398 0.76 -6.71 6.03
CA PRO A 398 -0.29 -6.47 5.05
C PRO A 398 0.00 -7.32 3.81
N VAL A 399 -0.90 -8.25 3.51
CA VAL A 399 -0.80 -9.10 2.32
C VAL A 399 -1.50 -8.39 1.19
N SER A 400 -0.82 -8.24 0.05
CA SER A 400 -1.39 -7.63 -1.16
C SER A 400 -1.27 -8.60 -2.34
N TYR A 401 -2.35 -8.71 -3.11
CA TYR A 401 -2.43 -9.49 -4.34
C TYR A 401 -2.86 -8.57 -5.47
N SER A 402 -2.23 -8.70 -6.63
CA SER A 402 -2.60 -7.96 -7.85
C SER A 402 -2.80 -8.94 -9.00
N GLY A 403 -3.88 -8.75 -9.76
CA GLY A 403 -4.22 -9.60 -10.90
C GLY A 403 -5.37 -8.99 -11.71
N ASN A 404 -5.38 -9.21 -13.02
CA ASN A 404 -6.47 -8.79 -13.93
C ASN A 404 -6.93 -7.32 -13.76
N GLY A 405 -6.03 -6.40 -13.42
CA GLY A 405 -6.35 -4.98 -13.24
C GLY A 405 -7.03 -4.63 -11.91
N ALA A 406 -7.13 -5.59 -10.97
CA ALA A 406 -7.52 -5.33 -9.59
C ALA A 406 -6.38 -5.65 -8.62
N THR A 407 -6.41 -5.01 -7.46
CA THR A 407 -5.53 -5.31 -6.33
C THR A 407 -6.37 -5.46 -5.07
N VAL A 408 -6.05 -6.46 -4.25
CA VAL A 408 -6.70 -6.71 -2.97
C VAL A 408 -5.61 -6.72 -1.91
N GLN A 409 -5.72 -5.82 -0.93
CA GLN A 409 -4.81 -5.70 0.19
C GLN A 409 -5.58 -5.85 1.50
N ALA A 410 -5.06 -6.68 2.42
CA ALA A 410 -5.59 -6.79 3.77
C ALA A 410 -4.84 -5.86 4.73
N ASP A 411 -5.59 -5.11 5.53
CA ASP A 411 -5.09 -4.47 6.74
C ASP A 411 -5.49 -5.30 7.97
N PRO A 412 -4.53 -6.00 8.61
CA PRO A 412 -4.82 -6.79 9.81
C PRO A 412 -5.15 -5.93 11.03
N ALA A 413 -4.68 -4.68 11.11
CA ALA A 413 -4.88 -3.83 12.28
C ALA A 413 -6.33 -3.35 12.40
N THR A 414 -6.96 -3.04 11.27
CA THR A 414 -8.37 -2.63 11.21
C THR A 414 -9.33 -3.74 10.79
N ASN A 415 -8.80 -4.92 10.45
CA ASN A 415 -9.53 -6.04 9.84
C ASN A 415 -10.36 -5.60 8.61
N THR A 416 -9.71 -4.86 7.70
CA THR A 416 -10.34 -4.35 6.48
C THR A 416 -9.67 -4.88 5.22
N LEU A 417 -10.44 -4.95 4.14
CA LEU A 417 -9.90 -5.17 2.80
C LEU A 417 -9.94 -3.86 2.02
N ILE A 418 -8.79 -3.49 1.47
CA ILE A 418 -8.63 -2.42 0.52
C ILE A 418 -8.61 -3.06 -0.87
N ILE A 419 -9.59 -2.73 -1.70
CA ILE A 419 -9.79 -3.29 -3.03
C ILE A 419 -9.64 -2.16 -4.04
N SER A 420 -8.62 -2.23 -4.89
CA SER A 420 -8.52 -1.37 -6.06
C SER A 420 -9.01 -2.17 -7.27
N ALA A 421 -10.15 -1.85 -7.87
CA ALA A 421 -10.68 -2.61 -9.00
C ALA A 421 -11.55 -1.73 -9.90
N ASN A 422 -11.81 -2.19 -11.13
CA ASN A 422 -12.87 -1.57 -11.93
C ASN A 422 -14.25 -1.89 -11.33
N GLU A 423 -15.26 -1.05 -11.60
CA GLU A 423 -16.59 -1.17 -10.99
C GLU A 423 -17.24 -2.56 -11.19
N PRO A 424 -17.18 -3.21 -12.38
CA PRO A 424 -17.70 -4.57 -12.53
C PRO A 424 -16.99 -5.62 -11.67
N GLN A 425 -15.66 -5.56 -11.57
CA GLN A 425 -14.87 -6.48 -10.74
C GLN A 425 -15.09 -6.23 -9.25
N TYR A 426 -15.23 -4.98 -8.83
CA TYR A 426 -15.54 -4.66 -7.45
C TYR A 426 -16.89 -5.26 -7.03
N ARG A 427 -17.92 -5.18 -7.88
CA ARG A 427 -19.25 -5.75 -7.59
C ARG A 427 -19.20 -7.28 -7.43
N SER A 428 -18.46 -7.98 -8.28
CA SER A 428 -18.31 -9.45 -8.15
C SER A 428 -17.52 -9.83 -6.91
N LEU A 429 -16.42 -9.12 -6.61
CA LEU A 429 -15.66 -9.32 -5.36
C LEU A 429 -16.54 -9.03 -4.14
N ARG A 430 -17.38 -8.00 -4.20
CA ARG A 430 -18.28 -7.62 -3.09
C ARG A 430 -19.30 -8.71 -2.78
N GLU A 431 -19.90 -9.30 -3.80
CA GLU A 431 -20.85 -10.41 -3.66
C GLU A 431 -20.19 -11.64 -3.01
N VAL A 432 -18.98 -12.01 -3.47
CA VAL A 432 -18.20 -13.10 -2.86
C VAL A 432 -17.84 -12.80 -1.40
N ILE A 433 -17.44 -11.56 -1.10
CA ILE A 433 -17.14 -11.15 0.28
C ILE A 433 -18.39 -11.29 1.17
N ASP A 434 -19.58 -10.91 0.69
CA ASP A 434 -20.81 -11.07 1.47
C ASP A 434 -21.17 -12.54 1.76
N MET A 435 -20.87 -13.45 0.82
CA MET A 435 -21.06 -14.89 1.03
C MET A 435 -20.04 -15.48 2.02
N LEU A 436 -18.81 -14.95 2.02
CA LEU A 436 -17.73 -15.45 2.89
C LEU A 436 -17.71 -14.80 4.29
N ASP A 437 -18.20 -13.57 4.43
CA ASP A 437 -18.26 -12.84 5.70
C ASP A 437 -19.48 -13.25 6.57
N GLN A 438 -19.74 -14.55 6.65
CA GLN A 438 -20.79 -15.11 7.49
C GLN A 438 -20.27 -15.44 8.90
N ARG A 439 -21.17 -15.45 9.87
CA ARG A 439 -20.85 -15.83 11.25
C ARG A 439 -20.57 -17.33 11.31
N ARG A 440 -19.38 -17.70 11.77
CA ARG A 440 -19.00 -19.10 12.04
C ARG A 440 -19.75 -19.62 13.27
N ALA A 441 -20.27 -20.84 13.18
CA ALA A 441 -20.82 -21.54 14.34
C ALA A 441 -19.68 -22.00 15.28
N GLN A 442 -20.04 -22.24 16.53
CA GLN A 442 -19.16 -22.76 17.57
C GLN A 442 -19.60 -24.17 17.95
N VAL A 443 -18.68 -24.98 18.46
CA VAL A 443 -18.96 -26.32 18.96
C VAL A 443 -18.50 -26.40 20.40
N LEU A 444 -19.41 -26.73 21.30
CA LEU A 444 -19.10 -27.17 22.65
C LEU A 444 -18.94 -28.69 22.62
N VAL A 445 -17.77 -29.19 23.00
CA VAL A 445 -17.51 -30.61 23.13
C VAL A 445 -17.44 -30.96 24.60
N GLU A 446 -18.24 -31.94 25.00
CA GLU A 446 -18.25 -32.52 26.34
C GLU A 446 -17.73 -33.95 26.22
N SER A 447 -16.66 -34.27 26.91
CA SER A 447 -16.18 -35.64 27.05
C SER A 447 -16.52 -36.14 28.45
N MET A 448 -16.85 -37.42 28.56
CA MET A 448 -17.13 -38.09 29.84
C MET A 448 -16.28 -39.34 29.91
N ILE A 449 -15.37 -39.36 30.87
CA ILE A 449 -14.43 -40.45 31.10
C ILE A 449 -14.85 -41.12 32.39
N VAL A 450 -15.16 -42.42 32.30
CA VAL A 450 -15.59 -43.23 33.43
C VAL A 450 -14.59 -44.36 33.61
N GLU A 451 -13.91 -44.37 34.75
CA GLU A 451 -13.01 -45.46 35.14
C GLU A 451 -13.48 -46.06 36.47
N VAL A 452 -13.79 -47.36 36.45
CA VAL A 452 -14.15 -48.13 37.64
C VAL A 452 -13.09 -49.20 37.85
N THR A 453 -12.38 -49.12 38.97
CA THR A 453 -11.40 -50.12 39.38
C THR A 453 -11.85 -50.85 40.63
N GLU A 454 -11.62 -52.15 40.66
CA GLU A 454 -11.91 -53.04 41.78
C GLU A 454 -10.70 -53.95 41.99
N SER A 455 -10.12 -53.91 43.19
CA SER A 455 -9.00 -54.73 43.58
C SER A 455 -9.37 -55.61 44.78
N GLU A 456 -9.18 -56.91 44.65
CA GLU A 456 -9.37 -57.87 45.73
C GLU A 456 -8.08 -58.66 45.92
N ALA A 457 -7.55 -58.70 47.12
CA ALA A 457 -6.40 -59.52 47.48
C ALA A 457 -6.71 -60.36 48.71
N ALA A 458 -6.30 -61.62 48.71
CA ALA A 458 -6.40 -62.52 49.84
C ALA A 458 -5.10 -63.31 49.99
N GLN A 459 -4.55 -63.34 51.19
CA GLN A 459 -3.36 -64.12 51.53
C GLN A 459 -3.65 -64.95 52.78
N ILE A 460 -3.20 -66.20 52.76
CA ILE A 460 -3.18 -67.08 53.94
C ILE A 460 -1.95 -67.98 53.88
N GLY A 461 -1.21 -68.07 54.98
CA GLY A 461 -0.02 -68.90 55.05
C GLY A 461 0.45 -69.17 56.47
N VAL A 462 1.20 -70.26 56.63
CA VAL A 462 1.82 -70.65 57.90
C VAL A 462 3.32 -70.81 57.69
N GLN A 463 4.11 -70.11 58.49
CA GLN A 463 5.56 -70.15 58.49
C GLN A 463 6.06 -70.80 59.77
N TRP A 464 7.01 -71.71 59.61
CA TRP A 464 7.64 -72.42 60.71
C TRP A 464 9.08 -71.94 60.88
N PHE A 465 9.48 -71.61 62.09
CA PHE A 465 10.81 -71.11 62.40
C PHE A 465 11.40 -71.82 63.63
N GLY A 466 12.51 -72.54 63.45
CA GLY A 466 13.28 -73.14 64.53
C GLY A 466 14.62 -72.45 64.72
N ALA A 467 14.82 -71.77 65.85
CA ALA A 467 16.12 -71.25 66.28
C ALA A 467 16.43 -71.65 67.72
N THR A 468 17.67 -72.06 67.94
CA THR A 468 18.27 -72.20 69.28
C THR A 468 18.86 -70.84 69.71
N ASN A 469 18.65 -70.43 70.96
CA ASN A 469 19.16 -69.20 71.57
C ASN A 469 20.70 -69.21 71.75
N GLY A 470 21.43 -69.28 70.65
CA GLY A 470 22.89 -69.17 70.62
C GLY A 470 23.26 -68.43 69.36
N GLY A 471 23.63 -67.14 69.50
CA GLY A 471 24.22 -66.39 68.39
C GLY A 471 25.36 -67.19 67.77
N LEU A 472 25.56 -66.99 66.47
CA LEU A 472 26.52 -67.72 65.63
C LEU A 472 27.96 -67.51 66.17
N ASN A 473 28.35 -68.28 67.19
CA ASN A 473 29.71 -68.32 67.67
C ASN A 473 30.44 -69.40 66.88
N THR A 474 31.58 -69.04 66.32
CA THR A 474 32.30 -69.65 65.19
C THR A 474 32.89 -71.05 65.45
N ASN A 475 32.37 -71.82 66.42
CA ASN A 475 32.89 -73.16 66.75
C ASN A 475 31.81 -74.12 67.31
N GLY A 476 30.57 -74.05 66.82
CA GLY A 476 29.53 -75.02 67.14
C GLY A 476 28.46 -75.15 66.03
N THR A 477 28.12 -76.38 65.66
CA THR A 477 27.05 -76.69 64.70
C THR A 477 25.68 -76.34 65.30
N SER A 478 25.23 -75.11 65.07
CA SER A 478 23.84 -74.70 65.33
C SER A 478 22.98 -75.03 64.12
N VAL A 479 21.88 -75.74 64.34
CA VAL A 479 20.91 -76.10 63.30
C VAL A 479 19.79 -75.06 63.32
N ILE A 480 19.76 -74.22 62.29
CA ILE A 480 18.68 -73.26 62.04
C ILE A 480 17.86 -73.82 60.89
N GLY A 481 16.56 -74.05 61.11
CA GLY A 481 15.67 -74.64 60.12
C GLY A 481 14.28 -74.01 60.17
N GLY A 482 13.76 -73.61 59.03
CA GLY A 482 12.45 -72.97 58.92
C GLY A 482 12.01 -72.81 57.47
N SER A 483 10.71 -72.68 57.27
CA SER A 483 10.13 -72.34 55.96
C SER A 483 9.91 -70.83 55.91
N ASN A 484 10.68 -70.14 55.09
CA ASN A 484 10.50 -68.72 54.80
C ASN A 484 9.94 -68.60 53.37
N PHE A 485 8.70 -68.15 53.25
CA PHE A 485 7.97 -68.03 51.98
C PHE A 485 8.01 -66.60 51.40
N GLY A 486 9.07 -65.81 51.67
CA GLY A 486 9.32 -64.55 50.96
C GLY A 486 8.87 -63.27 51.65
N GLY A 487 8.92 -63.21 52.98
CA GLY A 487 8.83 -61.97 53.75
C GLY A 487 10.11 -61.72 54.54
N THR A 488 10.37 -60.48 54.95
CA THR A 488 11.41 -60.14 55.94
C THR A 488 10.99 -60.69 57.30
N GLY A 489 11.04 -62.01 57.45
CA GLY A 489 10.77 -62.67 58.72
C GLY A 489 11.71 -62.17 59.82
N LEU A 490 11.40 -62.52 61.07
CA LEU A 490 12.17 -62.15 62.26
C LEU A 490 13.68 -62.45 62.05
N ASN A 491 14.49 -61.42 61.78
CA ASN A 491 15.93 -61.54 61.62
C ASN A 491 16.59 -61.58 63.00
N LEU A 492 16.97 -62.77 63.46
CA LEU A 492 17.53 -63.01 64.79
C LEU A 492 19.07 -62.91 64.84
N THR A 493 19.72 -62.30 63.84
CA THR A 493 21.19 -62.18 63.81
C THR A 493 21.77 -61.02 64.63
N GLY A 494 20.97 -60.32 65.43
CA GLY A 494 21.41 -59.28 66.36
C GLY A 494 20.33 -58.98 67.40
N ALA A 495 20.73 -58.63 68.63
CA ALA A 495 19.93 -58.65 69.86
C ALA A 495 18.75 -57.65 69.99
N ALA A 496 18.00 -57.37 68.92
CA ALA A 496 16.70 -56.72 69.01
C ALA A 496 15.77 -57.31 67.94
N SER A 497 14.82 -58.16 68.37
CA SER A 497 13.69 -58.57 67.54
C SER A 497 12.73 -57.39 67.41
N THR A 498 12.91 -56.54 66.42
CA THR A 498 11.96 -55.47 66.13
C THR A 498 10.68 -56.08 65.55
N ILE A 499 9.54 -55.81 66.20
CA ILE A 499 8.18 -56.23 65.78
C ILE A 499 7.72 -55.49 64.50
N ASP A 500 8.51 -54.52 64.05
CA ASP A 500 8.23 -53.60 62.93
C ASP A 500 8.30 -54.26 61.53
N ALA A 501 8.59 -55.56 61.45
CA ALA A 501 8.74 -56.30 60.19
C ALA A 501 7.63 -57.33 59.91
N LEU A 502 6.57 -57.39 60.75
CA LEU A 502 5.44 -58.28 60.48
C LEU A 502 4.65 -57.75 59.27
N PRO A 503 4.35 -58.59 58.25
CA PRO A 503 3.50 -58.19 57.14
C PRO A 503 2.13 -57.76 57.67
N GLY A 504 1.55 -56.73 57.06
CA GLY A 504 0.21 -56.24 57.43
C GLY A 504 -0.83 -57.37 57.34
N GLY A 505 -1.62 -57.57 58.39
CA GLY A 505 -2.55 -58.69 58.51
C GLY A 505 -2.61 -59.25 59.93
N LEU A 506 -3.44 -60.27 60.15
CA LEU A 506 -3.46 -61.00 61.42
C LEU A 506 -2.26 -61.96 61.45
N SER A 507 -1.20 -61.54 62.12
CA SER A 507 0.00 -62.35 62.36
C SER A 507 -0.03 -62.92 63.79
N VAL A 508 -0.33 -64.21 63.93
CA VAL A 508 -0.33 -64.90 65.23
C VAL A 508 0.92 -65.77 65.33
N GLY A 509 1.85 -65.35 66.20
CA GLY A 509 3.11 -66.04 66.47
C GLY A 509 3.10 -66.72 67.84
N LEU A 510 3.47 -67.99 67.92
CA LEU A 510 3.70 -68.69 69.18
C LEU A 510 5.22 -68.82 69.39
N LEU A 511 5.80 -67.98 70.26
CA LEU A 511 7.20 -68.08 70.68
C LEU A 511 7.26 -68.80 72.03
N ARG A 512 7.78 -70.02 72.08
CA ARG A 512 8.11 -70.67 73.35
C ARG A 512 9.62 -70.65 73.57
N GLY A 513 10.05 -70.44 74.81
CA GLY A 513 11.47 -70.41 75.16
C GLY A 513 12.12 -71.79 75.11
N THR A 514 13.45 -71.79 75.14
CA THR A 514 14.27 -72.99 75.32
C THR A 514 13.92 -73.69 76.64
N THR A 515 13.60 -74.98 76.60
CA THR A 515 13.53 -75.81 77.82
C THR A 515 14.82 -76.60 77.93
N THR A 516 15.65 -76.26 78.93
CA THR A 516 16.86 -77.01 79.27
C THR A 516 16.46 -78.15 80.20
N ILE A 517 16.52 -79.39 79.72
CA ILE A 517 16.37 -80.58 80.57
C ILE A 517 17.78 -80.97 81.05
N PRO A 518 18.05 -80.99 82.37
CA PRO A 518 19.37 -81.37 82.88
C PRO A 518 19.69 -82.81 82.47
N GLY A 519 20.78 -82.98 81.70
CA GLY A 519 21.30 -84.27 81.23
C GLY A 519 21.10 -84.61 79.74
N VAL A 520 20.27 -83.85 78.99
CA VAL A 520 19.93 -84.18 77.58
C VAL A 520 20.21 -83.04 76.58
N GLY A 521 20.68 -81.87 77.06
CA GLY A 521 20.98 -80.72 76.19
C GLY A 521 19.74 -79.89 75.83
N GLN A 522 19.95 -78.80 75.07
CA GLN A 522 18.88 -77.89 74.64
C GLN A 522 18.01 -78.55 73.55
N ILE A 523 16.69 -78.59 73.74
CA ILE A 523 15.74 -79.10 72.73
C ILE A 523 15.34 -77.98 71.76
N LEU A 524 15.19 -78.32 70.49
CA LEU A 524 14.75 -77.43 69.40
C LEU A 524 13.37 -76.85 69.71
N ASN A 525 13.25 -75.51 69.76
CA ASN A 525 11.95 -74.84 69.88
C ASN A 525 11.41 -74.50 68.49
N LEU A 526 10.21 -74.99 68.18
CA LEU A 526 9.53 -74.71 66.93
C LEU A 526 8.56 -73.54 67.14
N ASN A 527 8.90 -72.38 66.58
CA ASN A 527 8.02 -71.23 66.53
C ASN A 527 7.13 -71.33 65.28
N LEU A 528 5.86 -70.99 65.45
CA LEU A 528 4.87 -70.94 64.36
C LEU A 528 4.37 -69.51 64.20
N LEU A 529 4.27 -69.06 62.96
CA LEU A 529 3.66 -67.79 62.56
C LEU A 529 2.57 -68.06 61.51
N ALA A 530 1.32 -67.80 61.84
CA ALA A 530 0.22 -67.81 60.87
C ALA A 530 -0.09 -66.37 60.44
N ASN A 531 -0.18 -66.14 59.13
CA ASN A 531 -0.58 -64.86 58.54
C ASN A 531 -1.85 -65.03 57.71
N ALA A 532 -2.80 -64.10 57.88
CA ALA A 532 -3.99 -64.00 57.05
C ALA A 532 -4.37 -62.53 56.80
N LEU A 533 -4.65 -62.19 55.55
CA LEU A 533 -5.06 -60.85 55.12
C LEU A 533 -6.08 -60.96 53.97
N LYS A 534 -7.15 -60.17 54.04
CA LYS A 534 -8.03 -59.89 52.89
C LYS A 534 -8.15 -58.38 52.72
N THR A 535 -7.86 -57.88 51.53
CA THR A 535 -7.91 -56.48 51.15
C THR A 535 -8.90 -56.31 50.00
N ASN A 536 -9.85 -55.40 50.17
CA ASN A 536 -10.78 -55.00 49.12
C ASN A 536 -10.62 -53.49 48.89
N GLY A 537 -10.32 -53.10 47.65
CA GLY A 537 -10.19 -51.72 47.21
C GLY A 537 -11.13 -51.47 46.03
N GLY A 538 -11.73 -50.28 45.98
CA GLY A 538 -12.55 -49.86 44.85
C GLY A 538 -12.40 -48.38 44.61
N ALA A 539 -12.32 -47.98 43.34
CA ALA A 539 -12.33 -46.58 42.94
C ALA A 539 -13.28 -46.36 41.76
N ASN A 540 -13.94 -45.21 41.76
CA ASN A 540 -14.78 -44.74 40.66
C ASN A 540 -14.37 -43.31 40.32
N ILE A 541 -13.92 -43.11 39.09
CA ILE A 541 -13.41 -41.84 38.59
C ILE A 541 -14.33 -41.40 37.46
N LEU A 542 -14.96 -40.24 37.63
CA LEU A 542 -15.74 -39.56 36.60
C LEU A 542 -15.08 -38.22 36.29
N SER A 543 -14.57 -38.08 35.06
CA SER A 543 -14.00 -36.81 34.58
C SER A 543 -14.82 -36.30 33.40
N THR A 544 -15.29 -35.05 33.48
CA THR A 544 -16.10 -34.43 32.41
C THR A 544 -15.42 -33.16 31.85
N PRO A 545 -14.31 -33.27 31.11
CA PRO A 545 -13.71 -32.11 30.46
C PRO A 545 -14.65 -31.56 29.39
N ASN A 546 -14.78 -30.23 29.35
CA ASN A 546 -15.55 -29.52 28.35
C ASN A 546 -14.69 -28.45 27.67
N LEU A 547 -14.94 -28.22 26.38
CA LEU A 547 -14.19 -27.26 25.59
C LEU A 547 -15.09 -26.68 24.50
N MET A 548 -15.09 -25.34 24.33
CA MET A 548 -15.80 -24.66 23.24
C MET A 548 -14.81 -24.09 22.22
N THR A 549 -15.03 -24.34 20.93
CA THR A 549 -14.22 -23.77 19.85
C THR A 549 -15.07 -23.25 18.70
N LEU A 550 -14.45 -22.49 17.80
CA LEU A 550 -15.03 -22.19 16.50
C LEU A 550 -14.94 -23.42 15.59
N ASP A 551 -15.90 -23.53 14.68
CA ASP A 551 -15.85 -24.53 13.61
C ASP A 551 -14.56 -24.44 12.79
N ASN A 552 -13.93 -25.57 12.48
CA ASN A 552 -12.64 -25.69 11.80
C ASN A 552 -11.42 -25.16 12.58
N GLU A 553 -11.57 -24.85 13.87
CA GLU A 553 -10.50 -24.33 14.72
C GLU A 553 -10.11 -25.34 15.80
N ALA A 554 -8.82 -25.67 15.86
CA ALA A 554 -8.32 -26.58 16.88
C ALA A 554 -8.24 -25.86 18.23
N ALA A 555 -8.56 -26.57 19.30
CA ALA A 555 -8.27 -26.12 20.64
C ALA A 555 -7.87 -27.27 21.55
N SER A 556 -7.22 -26.93 22.65
CA SER A 556 -6.77 -27.89 23.64
C SER A 556 -7.03 -27.38 25.05
N ILE A 557 -7.31 -28.31 25.95
CA ILE A 557 -7.33 -28.11 27.39
C ILE A 557 -6.39 -29.12 28.03
N MET A 558 -5.57 -28.65 28.97
CA MET A 558 -4.69 -29.48 29.77
C MET A 558 -4.96 -29.18 31.25
N VAL A 559 -5.21 -30.22 32.04
CA VAL A 559 -5.46 -30.16 33.47
C VAL A 559 -4.57 -31.18 34.16
N GLY A 560 -3.62 -30.73 34.98
CA GLY A 560 -2.67 -31.62 35.65
C GLY A 560 -1.47 -30.87 36.21
N LYS A 561 -0.32 -31.55 36.26
CA LYS A 561 0.92 -31.04 36.83
C LYS A 561 2.08 -31.29 35.86
N THR A 562 3.01 -30.35 35.78
CA THR A 562 4.28 -30.56 35.08
C THR A 562 5.27 -31.21 36.04
N VAL A 563 5.78 -32.40 35.71
CA VAL A 563 6.74 -33.13 36.53
C VAL A 563 8.11 -33.26 35.87
N PRO A 564 9.19 -33.23 36.66
CA PRO A 564 10.54 -33.41 36.15
C PRO A 564 10.88 -34.89 35.94
N PHE A 565 11.37 -35.24 34.75
CA PHE A 565 11.96 -36.53 34.40
C PHE A 565 13.46 -36.38 34.22
N VAL A 566 14.24 -37.26 34.84
CA VAL A 566 15.70 -37.29 34.67
C VAL A 566 16.03 -38.07 33.40
N THR A 567 16.51 -37.40 32.35
CA THR A 567 16.79 -38.00 31.03
C THR A 567 18.24 -38.45 30.86
N GLY A 568 19.13 -38.01 31.73
CA GLY A 568 20.52 -38.44 31.75
C GLY A 568 21.18 -38.17 33.10
N GLN A 569 22.10 -39.05 33.50
CA GLN A 569 22.99 -38.84 34.64
C GLN A 569 24.43 -39.12 34.23
N TYR A 570 25.36 -38.22 34.53
CA TYR A 570 26.79 -38.48 34.36
C TYR A 570 27.52 -38.25 35.68
N VAL A 571 28.31 -39.26 36.07
CA VAL A 571 29.22 -39.18 37.20
C VAL A 571 30.60 -38.77 36.68
N THR A 572 31.04 -37.57 37.00
CA THR A 572 32.46 -37.22 36.84
C THR A 572 33.23 -37.92 37.96
N SER A 573 33.89 -39.03 37.64
CA SER A 573 34.77 -39.77 38.55
C SER A 573 36.02 -38.94 38.90
N GLY A 574 35.88 -38.00 39.84
CA GLY A 574 37.01 -37.39 40.53
C GLY A 574 37.53 -38.35 41.61
N SER A 575 38.85 -38.45 41.75
CA SER A 575 39.54 -39.31 42.74
C SER A 575 39.18 -38.92 44.18
N GLY A 576 38.05 -39.42 44.67
CA GLY A 576 37.55 -39.26 46.04
C GLY A 576 36.11 -39.76 46.09
N ASN A 577 35.75 -40.57 47.08
CA ASN A 577 34.47 -41.29 47.22
C ASN A 577 33.18 -40.44 47.33
N SER A 578 33.14 -39.21 46.80
CA SER A 578 31.94 -38.39 46.70
C SER A 578 31.50 -38.29 45.24
N SER A 579 30.64 -39.21 44.82
CA SER A 579 30.00 -39.21 43.50
C SER A 579 28.65 -38.51 43.61
N ASN A 580 28.60 -37.23 43.25
CA ASN A 580 27.33 -36.51 43.05
C ASN A 580 27.02 -36.47 41.55
N PRO A 581 26.10 -37.30 41.03
CA PRO A 581 25.79 -37.32 39.60
C PRO A 581 25.11 -36.02 39.17
N PHE A 582 25.60 -35.41 38.09
CA PHE A 582 24.85 -34.35 37.41
C PHE A 582 23.69 -35.00 36.66
N GLN A 583 22.47 -34.55 36.93
CA GLN A 583 21.24 -35.05 36.30
C GLN A 583 20.67 -33.99 35.35
N THR A 584 20.37 -34.39 34.12
CA THR A 584 19.61 -33.56 33.16
C THR A 584 18.12 -33.80 33.38
N ILE A 585 17.36 -32.72 33.57
CA ILE A 585 15.93 -32.79 33.87
C ILE A 585 15.14 -32.24 32.68
N GLU A 586 14.23 -33.06 32.14
CA GLU A 586 13.18 -32.66 31.21
C GLU A 586 11.86 -32.51 31.97
N ARG A 587 11.00 -31.56 31.57
CA ARG A 587 9.70 -31.35 32.21
C ARG A 587 8.60 -31.86 31.28
N GLU A 588 7.78 -32.76 31.77
CA GLU A 588 6.64 -33.32 31.02
C GLU A 588 5.34 -33.11 31.79
N ASP A 589 4.27 -32.81 31.05
CA ASP A 589 2.95 -32.57 31.60
C ASP A 589 2.21 -33.88 31.82
N VAL A 590 1.84 -34.16 33.07
CA VAL A 590 1.03 -35.33 33.44
C VAL A 590 -0.35 -34.88 33.91
N GLY A 591 -1.40 -35.46 33.33
CA GLY A 591 -2.78 -35.13 33.64
C GLY A 591 -3.73 -35.46 32.50
N LEU A 592 -4.89 -34.80 32.52
CA LEU A 592 -5.88 -34.88 31.45
C LEU A 592 -5.55 -33.84 30.38
N LYS A 593 -5.36 -34.29 29.14
CA LYS A 593 -5.18 -33.44 27.97
C LYS A 593 -6.22 -33.82 26.92
N LEU A 594 -6.97 -32.84 26.45
CA LEU A 594 -7.95 -33.01 25.39
C LEU A 594 -7.66 -31.97 24.31
N ASN A 595 -7.36 -32.46 23.11
CA ASN A 595 -7.19 -31.67 21.91
C ASN A 595 -8.30 -32.05 20.93
N ILE A 596 -8.98 -31.06 20.39
CA ILE A 596 -10.08 -31.26 19.45
C ILE A 596 -9.98 -30.30 18.27
N ARG A 597 -10.43 -30.76 17.11
CA ARG A 597 -10.72 -29.92 15.95
C ARG A 597 -12.09 -30.30 15.39
N PRO A 598 -13.13 -29.50 15.63
CA PRO A 598 -14.44 -29.76 15.06
C PRO A 598 -14.55 -29.24 13.64
N GLN A 599 -15.37 -29.92 12.85
CA GLN A 599 -15.84 -29.51 11.54
C GLN A 599 -17.34 -29.80 11.44
N ILE A 600 -18.14 -28.78 11.21
CA ILE A 600 -19.60 -28.91 11.06
C ILE A 600 -19.91 -29.19 9.59
N SER A 601 -20.70 -30.24 9.35
CA SER A 601 -21.28 -30.53 8.03
C SER A 601 -22.61 -29.80 7.87
N GLU A 602 -23.03 -29.52 6.64
CA GLU A 602 -24.31 -28.82 6.39
C GLU A 602 -25.53 -29.53 6.99
N GLY A 603 -25.48 -30.87 7.07
CA GLY A 603 -26.51 -31.71 7.70
C GLY A 603 -26.60 -31.61 9.23
N GLY A 604 -25.76 -30.82 9.89
CA GLY A 604 -25.74 -30.67 11.35
C GLY A 604 -24.88 -31.70 12.09
N SER A 605 -24.36 -32.72 11.40
CA SER A 605 -23.36 -33.62 11.96
C SER A 605 -22.00 -32.92 12.11
N VAL A 606 -21.31 -33.23 13.19
CA VAL A 606 -20.00 -32.70 13.55
C VAL A 606 -18.96 -33.81 13.37
N LYS A 607 -18.00 -33.58 12.48
CA LYS A 607 -16.78 -34.36 12.42
C LYS A 607 -15.80 -33.80 13.45
N LEU A 608 -15.25 -34.66 14.29
CA LEU A 608 -14.29 -34.29 15.32
C LEU A 608 -13.01 -35.09 15.13
N ASP A 609 -11.88 -34.39 14.96
CA ASP A 609 -10.56 -34.98 15.14
C ASP A 609 -10.15 -34.76 16.59
N ILE A 610 -9.95 -35.85 17.35
CA ILE A 610 -9.79 -35.83 18.80
C ILE A 610 -8.51 -36.56 19.18
N TYR A 611 -7.68 -35.88 19.98
CA TYR A 611 -6.60 -36.50 20.72
C TYR A 611 -6.86 -36.29 22.21
N GLN A 612 -7.13 -37.37 22.93
CA GLN A 612 -7.38 -37.37 24.36
C GLN A 612 -6.31 -38.20 25.07
N GLU A 613 -5.78 -37.68 26.16
CA GLU A 613 -4.80 -38.35 27.00
C GLU A 613 -5.15 -38.15 28.48
N VAL A 614 -5.03 -39.22 29.26
CA VAL A 614 -5.10 -39.21 30.72
C VAL A 614 -3.82 -39.85 31.23
N SER A 615 -3.02 -39.08 31.94
CA SER A 615 -1.81 -39.56 32.60
C SER A 615 -1.82 -39.30 34.10
N SER A 616 -1.30 -40.26 34.86
CA SER A 616 -1.18 -40.20 36.30
C SER A 616 0.17 -40.74 36.74
N ILE A 617 0.70 -40.24 37.85
CA ILE A 617 1.96 -40.75 38.43
C ILE A 617 1.66 -42.01 39.22
N ASP A 618 2.42 -43.07 39.00
CA ASP A 618 2.41 -44.25 39.85
C ASP A 618 3.47 -44.10 40.96
N THR A 619 3.00 -43.78 42.16
CA THR A 619 3.88 -43.58 43.32
C THR A 619 4.46 -44.87 43.88
N ALA A 620 3.88 -46.04 43.56
CA ALA A 620 4.34 -47.32 44.10
C ALA A 620 5.55 -47.87 43.32
N SER A 621 5.59 -47.65 42.01
CA SER A 621 6.71 -48.04 41.14
C SER A 621 7.79 -46.95 41.03
N SER A 622 7.47 -45.70 41.38
CA SER A 622 8.43 -44.58 41.40
C SER A 622 9.42 -44.73 42.57
N THR A 623 10.70 -44.95 42.27
CA THR A 623 11.78 -45.02 43.26
C THR A 623 12.84 -43.95 42.99
N SER A 624 13.61 -43.54 44.01
CA SER A 624 14.69 -42.56 43.86
C SER A 624 15.77 -42.99 42.84
N THR A 625 15.86 -44.29 42.55
CA THR A 625 16.83 -44.88 41.60
C THR A 625 16.25 -45.04 40.19
N SER A 626 14.95 -45.34 40.04
CA SER A 626 14.30 -45.58 38.74
C SER A 626 13.59 -44.35 38.15
N GLY A 627 13.52 -43.24 38.89
CA GLY A 627 12.77 -42.04 38.48
C GLY A 627 11.26 -42.17 38.69
N ILE A 628 10.51 -41.18 38.21
CA ILE A 628 9.05 -41.14 38.29
C ILE A 628 8.48 -42.01 37.16
N VAL A 629 7.57 -42.94 37.48
CA VAL A 629 6.83 -43.76 36.51
C VAL A 629 5.43 -43.19 36.34
N THR A 630 4.93 -43.14 35.09
CA THR A 630 3.59 -42.63 34.78
C THR A 630 2.75 -43.67 34.04
N ASN A 631 1.48 -43.75 34.42
CA ASN A 631 0.47 -44.47 33.67
C ASN A 631 -0.13 -43.51 32.65
N LYS A 632 -0.13 -43.89 31.37
CA LYS A 632 -0.64 -43.07 30.26
C LYS A 632 -1.70 -43.83 29.47
N ARG A 633 -2.87 -43.23 29.33
CA ARG A 633 -3.99 -43.74 28.53
C ARG A 633 -4.31 -42.70 27.47
N ALA A 634 -4.22 -43.04 26.19
CA ALA A 634 -4.43 -42.09 25.10
C ALA A 634 -5.33 -42.67 24.00
N ILE A 635 -6.13 -41.80 23.39
CA ILE A 635 -7.03 -42.09 22.27
C ILE A 635 -6.82 -41.00 21.22
N ASP A 636 -6.50 -41.40 19.99
CA ASP A 636 -6.40 -40.53 18.82
C ASP A 636 -7.35 -41.06 17.74
N THR A 637 -8.42 -40.32 17.44
CA THR A 637 -9.47 -40.79 16.52
C THR A 637 -10.20 -39.64 15.83
N SER A 638 -10.83 -39.94 14.71
CA SER A 638 -11.72 -39.04 13.98
C SER A 638 -13.11 -39.66 13.90
N VAL A 639 -14.13 -38.96 14.40
CA VAL A 639 -15.51 -39.47 14.49
C VAL A 639 -16.50 -38.46 13.91
N LEU A 640 -17.58 -38.95 13.31
CA LEU A 640 -18.70 -38.14 12.85
C LEU A 640 -19.90 -38.44 13.76
N ILE A 641 -20.47 -37.39 14.35
CA ILE A 641 -21.50 -37.48 15.38
C ILE A 641 -22.56 -36.41 15.09
N ASP A 642 -23.83 -36.70 15.32
CA ASP A 642 -24.86 -35.67 15.20
C ASP A 642 -24.85 -34.72 16.42
N ASP A 643 -25.35 -33.50 16.21
CA ASP A 643 -25.50 -32.50 17.28
C ASP A 643 -26.29 -33.05 18.48
N GLY A 644 -25.74 -32.91 19.69
CA GLY A 644 -26.35 -33.33 20.96
C GLY A 644 -26.32 -34.83 21.25
N GLN A 645 -25.90 -35.68 20.31
CA GLN A 645 -25.80 -37.12 20.54
C GLN A 645 -24.55 -37.49 21.34
N ILE A 646 -24.65 -38.54 22.16
CA ILE A 646 -23.51 -39.12 22.86
C ILE A 646 -23.00 -40.30 22.03
N ILE A 647 -21.71 -40.31 21.74
CA ILE A 647 -21.01 -41.46 21.17
C ILE A 647 -20.00 -42.04 22.17
N VAL A 648 -19.71 -43.33 22.07
CA VAL A 648 -18.57 -43.96 22.74
C VAL A 648 -17.36 -43.83 21.83
N LEU A 649 -16.31 -43.14 22.28
CA LEU A 649 -15.05 -43.04 21.55
C LEU A 649 -14.22 -44.32 21.66
N GLY A 650 -14.28 -44.98 22.82
CA GLY A 650 -13.55 -46.20 23.10
C GLY A 650 -13.65 -46.63 24.57
N GLY A 651 -13.02 -47.75 24.90
CA GLY A 651 -12.96 -48.27 26.26
C GLY A 651 -11.98 -49.43 26.41
N LEU A 652 -11.65 -49.76 27.66
CA LEU A 652 -10.80 -50.89 28.04
C LEU A 652 -11.48 -51.65 29.17
N LEU A 653 -11.62 -52.97 29.01
CA LEU A 653 -12.06 -53.87 30.07
C LEU A 653 -10.90 -54.82 30.37
N GLN A 654 -10.37 -54.78 31.59
CA GLN A 654 -9.28 -55.62 32.04
C GLN A 654 -9.69 -56.35 33.30
N ASP A 655 -9.46 -57.66 33.35
CA ASP A 655 -9.64 -58.51 34.54
C ASP A 655 -8.39 -59.38 34.66
N SER A 656 -7.56 -59.11 35.66
CA SER A 656 -6.31 -59.80 35.92
C SER A 656 -6.44 -60.59 37.21
N VAL A 657 -6.15 -61.89 37.16
CA VAL A 657 -6.12 -62.76 38.34
C VAL A 657 -4.73 -63.34 38.47
N SER A 658 -4.04 -63.00 39.56
CA SER A 658 -2.75 -63.59 39.93
C SER A 658 -2.96 -64.53 41.12
N THR A 659 -2.41 -65.74 41.02
CA THR A 659 -2.41 -66.71 42.11
C THR A 659 -0.99 -67.22 42.29
N THR A 660 -0.41 -66.95 43.46
CA THR A 660 0.91 -67.45 43.85
C THR A 660 0.72 -68.47 44.95
N ASN A 661 1.27 -69.66 44.75
CA ASN A 661 1.27 -70.72 45.75
C ASN A 661 2.71 -71.14 46.00
N SER A 662 3.19 -70.90 47.21
CA SER A 662 4.52 -71.28 47.67
C SER A 662 4.37 -72.35 48.74
N GLY A 663 5.00 -73.51 48.59
CA GLY A 663 4.86 -74.57 49.58
C GLY A 663 6.05 -75.52 49.64
N VAL A 664 6.17 -76.26 50.73
CA VAL A 664 7.20 -77.30 50.87
C VAL A 664 6.88 -78.46 49.93
N PRO A 665 7.78 -78.89 49.03
CA PRO A 665 7.53 -80.02 48.15
C PRO A 665 7.27 -81.29 48.97
N GLY A 666 6.19 -82.02 48.65
CA GLY A 666 5.74 -83.21 49.37
C GLY A 666 4.75 -82.94 50.51
N LEU A 667 5.11 -82.10 51.49
CA LEU A 667 4.24 -81.82 52.66
C LEU A 667 3.05 -80.90 52.33
N SER A 668 3.20 -79.99 51.36
CA SER A 668 2.15 -79.05 50.94
C SER A 668 0.97 -79.70 50.20
N SER A 669 1.16 -80.90 49.63
CA SER A 669 0.13 -81.60 48.85
C SER A 669 -0.78 -82.51 49.68
N ILE A 670 -0.50 -82.70 50.98
CA ILE A 670 -1.34 -83.52 51.87
C ILE A 670 -2.68 -82.80 52.08
N PRO A 671 -3.83 -83.46 51.86
CA PRO A 671 -5.13 -82.85 52.13
C PRO A 671 -5.25 -82.47 53.61
N ILE A 672 -5.84 -81.31 53.90
CA ILE A 672 -6.04 -80.73 55.25
C ILE A 672 -4.73 -80.28 55.92
N LEU A 673 -3.71 -81.15 56.03
CA LEU A 673 -2.44 -80.83 56.70
C LEU A 673 -1.48 -80.00 55.84
N GLY A 674 -1.61 -80.05 54.51
CA GLY A 674 -0.76 -79.28 53.60
C GLY A 674 -0.97 -77.76 53.69
N ALA A 675 -2.11 -77.31 54.22
CA ALA A 675 -2.38 -75.89 54.49
C ALA A 675 -1.43 -75.29 55.54
N LEU A 676 -0.82 -76.12 56.40
CA LEU A 676 0.20 -75.70 57.37
C LEU A 676 1.59 -75.54 56.72
N PHE A 677 1.80 -76.01 55.50
CA PHE A 677 3.10 -76.04 54.82
C PHE A 677 3.11 -75.28 53.49
N ARG A 678 2.14 -74.38 53.29
CA ARG A 678 2.04 -73.53 52.10
C ARG A 678 1.59 -72.11 52.45
N ASP A 679 1.91 -71.17 51.56
CA ASP A 679 1.48 -69.78 51.52
C ASP A 679 0.73 -69.57 50.20
N ASP A 680 -0.58 -69.34 50.30
CA ASP A 680 -1.47 -69.06 49.19
C ASP A 680 -1.74 -67.55 49.15
N SER A 681 -1.38 -66.88 48.07
CA SER A 681 -1.80 -65.50 47.81
C SER A 681 -2.55 -65.42 46.48
N ARG A 682 -3.68 -64.71 46.50
CA ARG A 682 -4.53 -64.46 45.33
C ARG A 682 -4.79 -62.98 45.24
N SER A 683 -4.61 -62.40 44.07
CA SER A 683 -5.06 -61.05 43.76
C SER A 683 -5.89 -61.05 42.49
N ARG A 684 -6.95 -60.25 42.49
CA ARG A 684 -7.78 -59.95 41.33
C ARG A 684 -7.87 -58.45 41.18
N GLU A 685 -7.62 -57.96 39.97
CA GLU A 685 -7.72 -56.55 39.63
C GLU A 685 -8.59 -56.41 38.39
N LYS A 686 -9.69 -55.68 38.52
CA LYS A 686 -10.64 -55.42 37.46
C LYS A 686 -10.74 -53.93 37.19
N THR A 687 -10.58 -53.54 35.93
CA THR A 687 -10.59 -52.14 35.48
C THR A 687 -11.50 -51.99 34.27
N ASN A 688 -12.49 -51.10 34.37
CA ASN A 688 -13.41 -50.77 33.30
C ASN A 688 -13.27 -49.28 32.98
N LEU A 689 -12.80 -48.96 31.78
CA LEU A 689 -12.67 -47.61 31.26
C LEU A 689 -13.61 -47.44 30.07
N MET A 690 -14.40 -46.38 30.07
CA MET A 690 -15.20 -45.94 28.92
C MET A 690 -15.02 -44.44 28.72
N VAL A 691 -14.90 -44.03 27.46
CA VAL A 691 -14.83 -42.62 27.08
C VAL A 691 -15.99 -42.30 26.16
N PHE A 692 -16.85 -41.39 26.60
CA PHE A 692 -17.97 -40.87 25.85
C PHE A 692 -17.70 -39.45 25.40
N LEU A 693 -18.35 -39.04 24.32
CA LEU A 693 -18.28 -37.67 23.83
C LEU A 693 -19.63 -37.22 23.29
N ARG A 694 -19.96 -35.96 23.56
CA ARG A 694 -21.14 -35.26 23.05
C ARG A 694 -20.72 -33.90 22.47
N PRO A 695 -20.87 -33.66 21.16
CA PRO A 695 -20.77 -32.32 20.61
C PRO A 695 -22.11 -31.60 20.72
N HIS A 696 -22.05 -30.28 20.89
CA HIS A 696 -23.20 -29.40 20.78
C HIS A 696 -22.87 -28.17 19.92
N VAL A 697 -23.64 -27.97 18.84
CA VAL A 697 -23.44 -26.88 17.88
C VAL A 697 -24.18 -25.62 18.33
N ILE A 698 -23.45 -24.53 18.48
CA ILE A 698 -23.94 -23.23 18.93
C ILE A 698 -23.89 -22.27 17.74
N ARG A 699 -25.06 -21.90 17.21
CA ARG A 699 -25.17 -21.00 16.04
C ARG A 699 -25.52 -19.57 16.43
N SER A 700 -26.41 -19.39 17.40
CA SER A 700 -26.87 -18.07 17.83
C SER A 700 -26.17 -17.59 19.11
N SER A 701 -26.25 -16.29 19.38
CA SER A 701 -25.78 -15.74 20.66
C SER A 701 -26.69 -16.14 21.82
N GLU A 702 -27.97 -16.39 21.56
CA GLU A 702 -28.92 -16.83 22.58
C GLU A 702 -28.59 -18.26 23.04
N ASP A 703 -28.28 -19.17 22.12
CA ASP A 703 -27.83 -20.53 22.44
C ASP A 703 -26.53 -20.50 23.26
N SER A 704 -25.58 -19.64 22.88
CA SER A 704 -24.34 -19.50 23.65
C SER A 704 -24.60 -19.01 25.07
N ARG A 705 -25.59 -18.12 25.24
CA ARG A 705 -25.97 -17.54 26.52
C ARG A 705 -26.68 -18.57 27.39
N SER A 706 -27.61 -19.34 26.85
CA SER A 706 -28.34 -20.37 27.61
C SER A 706 -27.39 -21.43 28.16
N VAL A 707 -26.50 -21.97 27.30
CA VAL A 707 -25.48 -22.94 27.68
C VAL A 707 -24.55 -22.38 28.76
N THR A 708 -24.10 -21.13 28.61
CA THR A 708 -23.24 -20.47 29.59
C THR A 708 -23.96 -20.26 30.93
N LEU A 709 -25.22 -19.81 30.91
CA LEU A 709 -26.03 -19.59 32.11
C LEU A 709 -26.28 -20.88 32.86
N ASP A 710 -26.57 -21.98 32.15
CA ASP A 710 -26.78 -23.29 32.76
C ASP A 710 -25.52 -23.78 33.48
N ARG A 711 -24.36 -23.68 32.82
CA ARG A 711 -23.07 -24.06 33.42
C ARG A 711 -22.66 -23.17 34.58
N TYR A 712 -22.92 -21.87 34.48
CA TYR A 712 -22.67 -20.92 35.55
C TYR A 712 -23.54 -21.20 36.79
N ASN A 713 -24.84 -21.43 36.58
CA ASN A 713 -25.76 -21.77 37.66
C ASN A 713 -25.42 -23.12 38.28
N TYR A 714 -24.97 -24.09 37.49
CA TYR A 714 -24.46 -25.37 37.99
C TYR A 714 -23.28 -25.17 38.95
N MET A 715 -22.27 -24.39 38.55
CA MET A 715 -21.10 -24.10 39.41
C MET A 715 -21.50 -23.36 40.68
N ARG A 716 -22.39 -22.39 40.58
CA ARG A 716 -22.90 -21.64 41.73
C ARG A 716 -23.63 -22.55 42.73
N ARG A 717 -24.49 -23.46 42.23
CA ARG A 717 -25.17 -24.45 43.08
C ARG A 717 -24.17 -25.39 43.73
N ALA A 718 -23.18 -25.90 42.98
CA ALA A 718 -22.13 -26.75 43.53
C ALA A 718 -21.35 -26.05 44.66
N GLN A 719 -20.98 -24.78 44.49
CA GLN A 719 -20.32 -23.98 45.53
C GLN A 719 -21.22 -23.74 46.74
N SER A 720 -22.53 -23.52 46.53
CA SER A 720 -23.46 -23.32 47.65
C SER A 720 -23.62 -24.54 48.55
N VAL A 721 -23.44 -25.75 48.00
CA VAL A 721 -23.48 -27.03 48.73
C VAL A 721 -22.18 -27.27 49.49
N VAL A 722 -21.04 -26.81 48.99
CA VAL A 722 -19.71 -26.97 49.60
C VAL A 722 -19.34 -25.74 50.42
N GLN A 723 -20.24 -25.35 51.33
CA GLN A 723 -19.90 -24.36 52.35
C GLN A 723 -19.27 -25.09 53.55
N PRO A 724 -18.17 -24.58 54.12
CA PRO A 724 -17.63 -25.10 55.37
C PRO A 724 -18.75 -25.09 56.42
N GLY A 725 -18.94 -26.21 57.13
CA GLY A 725 -19.92 -26.28 58.18
C GLY A 725 -19.55 -25.36 59.35
N ASP A 726 -20.57 -24.79 60.00
CA ASP A 726 -20.41 -23.91 61.14
C ASP A 726 -19.56 -24.58 62.23
N HIS A 727 -18.50 -23.89 62.68
CA HIS A 727 -17.58 -24.41 63.70
C HIS A 727 -17.71 -23.60 64.99
N TRP A 728 -18.03 -24.26 66.10
CA TRP A 728 -18.34 -23.61 67.38
C TRP A 728 -17.23 -22.71 67.97
N ALA A 729 -15.95 -22.96 67.64
CA ALA A 729 -14.81 -22.21 68.20
C ALA A 729 -14.01 -21.41 67.16
N LEU A 730 -14.39 -21.45 65.88
CA LEU A 730 -13.72 -20.72 64.80
C LEU A 730 -14.76 -19.81 64.13
N PRO A 731 -14.37 -18.63 63.65
CA PRO A 731 -15.30 -17.78 62.90
C PRO A 731 -15.75 -18.49 61.62
N ASP A 732 -17.00 -18.28 61.23
CA ASP A 732 -17.54 -18.84 59.99
C ASP A 732 -16.73 -18.33 58.80
N MET A 733 -15.98 -19.24 58.19
CA MET A 733 -15.22 -18.97 56.98
C MET A 733 -16.11 -19.31 55.79
N ASN A 734 -16.92 -18.33 55.33
CA ASN A 734 -17.73 -18.53 54.14
C ASN A 734 -16.83 -18.77 52.92
N ALA A 735 -17.04 -19.88 52.22
CA ALA A 735 -16.38 -20.12 50.95
C ALA A 735 -16.87 -19.12 49.88
N PRO A 736 -16.00 -18.71 48.93
CA PRO A 736 -16.39 -17.82 47.86
C PRO A 736 -17.44 -18.50 46.96
N ILE A 737 -18.61 -17.88 46.85
CA ILE A 737 -19.66 -18.27 45.91
C ILE A 737 -19.68 -17.32 44.70
N LEU A 738 -19.97 -17.86 43.52
CA LEU A 738 -20.21 -17.05 42.33
C LEU A 738 -21.41 -16.12 42.55
N PRO A 739 -21.36 -14.86 42.06
CA PRO A 739 -22.50 -13.97 42.11
C PRO A 739 -23.70 -14.56 41.35
N PRO A 740 -24.94 -14.13 41.59
CA PRO A 740 -26.06 -14.52 40.73
C PRO A 740 -25.80 -14.07 39.29
N ALA A 741 -26.03 -14.94 38.31
CA ALA A 741 -25.81 -14.65 36.88
C ALA A 741 -26.64 -13.45 36.39
N ASN A 742 -27.77 -13.23 37.07
CA ASN A 742 -28.69 -12.14 36.94
C ASN A 742 -28.32 -11.04 37.95
N VAL A 743 -27.26 -10.31 37.65
CA VAL A 743 -27.18 -8.89 38.01
C VAL A 743 -27.60 -8.11 36.77
N PRO A 744 -28.87 -7.71 36.63
CA PRO A 744 -29.22 -6.59 35.77
C PRO A 744 -28.43 -5.38 36.29
N GLY A 745 -27.80 -4.62 35.41
CA GLY A 745 -27.43 -3.24 35.75
C GLY A 745 -28.65 -2.56 36.38
N VAL A 746 -28.45 -1.95 37.54
CA VAL A 746 -29.42 -1.17 38.33
C VAL A 746 -30.72 -0.86 37.58
N SER A 747 -31.73 -1.74 37.68
CA SER A 747 -33.13 -1.43 37.33
C SER A 747 -34.04 -2.63 37.62
N ASN A 748 -34.35 -2.83 38.90
CA ASN A 748 -35.64 -3.36 39.31
C ASN A 748 -36.16 -2.47 40.45
N SER A 749 -36.29 -1.18 40.14
CA SER A 749 -37.34 -0.33 40.69
C SER A 749 -38.16 0.13 39.50
N PRO A 750 -39.50 0.14 39.56
CA PRO A 750 -40.32 0.68 38.49
C PRO A 750 -40.13 2.20 38.44
N ALA A 751 -39.11 2.62 37.72
CA ALA A 751 -38.83 3.99 37.31
C ALA A 751 -38.51 3.95 35.80
N PRO A 752 -38.91 4.98 35.04
CA PRO A 752 -39.17 4.84 33.61
C PRO A 752 -37.90 4.56 32.82
N ALA A 753 -38.07 3.83 31.72
CA ALA A 753 -37.05 3.37 30.79
C ALA A 753 -36.00 4.43 30.45
N GLY A 754 -34.77 4.20 30.90
CA GLY A 754 -33.58 4.94 30.51
C GLY A 754 -32.41 3.98 30.43
N THR A 755 -32.20 3.40 29.26
CA THR A 755 -30.95 2.71 28.91
C THR A 755 -29.79 3.70 29.06
N TYR A 756 -28.86 3.45 29.96
CA TYR A 756 -27.59 4.17 29.98
C TYR A 756 -26.76 3.72 28.78
N ASP A 757 -26.84 4.49 27.70
CA ASP A 757 -25.97 4.42 26.53
C ASP A 757 -24.64 5.14 26.86
N LEU A 758 -23.53 4.39 26.87
CA LEU A 758 -22.18 4.93 27.09
C LEU A 758 -21.54 5.44 25.79
N ARG A 759 -22.30 5.56 24.69
CA ARG A 759 -21.82 6.24 23.49
C ARG A 759 -21.92 7.76 23.66
N PRO A 760 -20.92 8.55 23.22
CA PRO A 760 -21.06 10.00 23.14
C PRO A 760 -22.24 10.34 22.21
N GLY A 761 -23.19 11.12 22.72
CA GLY A 761 -24.57 11.29 22.23
C GLY A 761 -24.79 11.95 20.86
N ASN A 762 -23.86 11.85 19.91
CA ASN A 762 -23.98 12.51 18.61
C ASN A 762 -24.17 11.56 17.41
N ALA A 763 -24.31 10.25 17.62
CA ALA A 763 -24.47 9.29 16.51
C ALA A 763 -25.93 9.03 16.09
N ALA A 764 -26.92 9.33 16.94
CA ALA A 764 -28.33 9.11 16.61
C ALA A 764 -28.90 10.22 15.70
N GLN A 765 -28.27 11.39 15.65
CA GLN A 765 -28.71 12.51 14.81
C GLN A 765 -28.27 12.39 13.34
N THR A 766 -27.36 11.47 13.01
CA THR A 766 -26.88 11.30 11.62
C THR A 766 -27.69 10.27 10.82
N MET A 767 -28.60 9.52 11.46
CA MET A 767 -29.45 8.53 10.76
C MET A 767 -30.89 9.01 10.52
N GLN A 768 -31.27 10.20 10.97
CA GLN A 768 -32.55 10.84 10.63
C GLN A 768 -32.34 11.98 9.64
N GLN A 769 -31.73 11.69 8.49
CA GLN A 769 -31.89 12.58 7.35
C GLN A 769 -33.22 12.25 6.67
N GLN A 770 -34.26 12.99 7.06
CA GLN A 770 -35.54 13.03 6.35
C GLN A 770 -35.28 13.37 4.87
N SER A 771 -35.95 12.65 3.98
CA SER A 771 -36.01 12.98 2.55
C SER A 771 -36.39 14.46 2.39
N PRO A 772 -35.75 15.22 1.50
CA PRO A 772 -36.02 16.65 1.39
C PRO A 772 -37.48 16.89 0.95
N PRO A 773 -38.20 17.85 1.58
CA PRO A 773 -39.53 18.22 1.15
C PRO A 773 -39.49 18.91 -0.21
N GLN A 774 -40.46 18.59 -1.07
CA GLN A 774 -40.76 19.42 -2.23
C GLN A 774 -41.28 20.77 -1.73
N SER A 775 -40.58 21.86 -2.03
CA SER A 775 -41.08 23.21 -1.83
C SER A 775 -41.22 23.91 -3.17
N THR A 776 -42.48 24.23 -3.46
CA THR A 776 -42.94 25.26 -4.38
C THR A 776 -42.22 26.60 -4.19
N GLN A 777 -42.19 27.36 -5.28
CA GLN A 777 -41.46 28.60 -5.47
C GLN A 777 -41.69 29.67 -4.38
N SER A 778 -40.59 30.28 -3.93
CA SER A 778 -40.58 31.64 -3.38
C SER A 778 -39.23 32.29 -3.62
N PHE A 779 -39.24 33.44 -4.29
CA PHE A 779 -38.07 34.21 -4.67
C PHE A 779 -37.42 34.86 -3.45
N ALA A 780 -36.21 34.43 -3.10
CA ALA A 780 -35.33 35.15 -2.19
C ALA A 780 -33.88 35.02 -2.68
N VAL A 781 -33.22 36.18 -2.77
CA VAL A 781 -31.89 36.41 -3.32
C VAL A 781 -30.83 35.56 -2.61
N ARG A 782 -30.09 34.76 -3.38
CA ARG A 782 -28.99 33.91 -2.90
C ARG A 782 -27.66 34.59 -3.22
N GLN A 783 -26.94 35.02 -2.18
CA GLN A 783 -25.53 35.40 -2.27
C GLN A 783 -24.68 34.13 -2.53
N LEU A 784 -23.65 34.27 -3.36
CA LEU A 784 -22.79 33.18 -3.84
C LEU A 784 -21.94 32.57 -2.69
N PRO A 785 -21.63 31.26 -2.73
CA PRO A 785 -20.53 30.68 -1.96
C PRO A 785 -19.19 31.01 -2.63
N GLU A 786 -18.26 31.50 -1.81
CA GLU A 786 -16.88 31.86 -2.16
C GLU A 786 -16.00 30.59 -2.34
N THR A 787 -15.07 30.66 -3.29
CA THR A 787 -14.15 29.59 -3.71
C THR A 787 -13.08 29.21 -2.65
N PRO A 788 -12.57 27.97 -2.63
CA PRO A 788 -11.48 27.57 -1.75
C PRO A 788 -10.11 28.10 -2.24
N ARG A 789 -9.31 28.62 -1.29
CA ARG A 789 -7.94 29.14 -1.48
C ARG A 789 -6.89 27.99 -1.41
N PRO A 790 -5.73 28.15 -2.06
CA PRO A 790 -4.69 27.12 -2.14
C PRO A 790 -3.92 26.93 -0.81
N PRO A 791 -3.19 25.82 -0.64
CA PRO A 791 -2.47 25.53 0.59
C PRO A 791 -1.10 26.20 0.57
N ASP A 792 -0.84 27.06 1.55
CA ASP A 792 0.41 27.15 2.30
C ASP A 792 0.31 28.37 3.22
N GLU A 793 0.43 28.16 4.53
CA GLU A 793 1.28 28.93 5.43
C GLU A 793 0.94 28.60 6.89
N VAL A 794 1.98 28.33 7.66
CA VAL A 794 1.93 28.04 9.09
C VAL A 794 1.42 29.31 9.81
N ILE A 795 0.31 29.18 10.53
CA ILE A 795 -0.33 30.26 11.28
C ILE A 795 0.67 30.85 12.27
N ARG A 796 1.19 32.05 11.97
CA ARG A 796 1.87 32.90 12.96
C ARG A 796 0.81 33.62 13.77
N ALA A 797 0.84 33.47 15.09
CA ALA A 797 -0.02 34.19 16.00
C ALA A 797 0.29 35.70 15.92
N ASN A 798 -0.73 36.52 15.64
CA ASN A 798 -0.63 37.98 15.76
C ASN A 798 -0.47 38.36 17.24
N LEU A 799 0.71 38.87 17.60
CA LEU A 799 0.96 39.43 18.93
C LEU A 799 0.30 40.81 19.06
N PRO A 800 -0.16 41.21 20.27
CA PRO A 800 -0.61 42.56 20.53
C PRO A 800 0.57 43.55 20.38
N VAL A 801 0.26 44.78 19.94
CA VAL A 801 1.25 45.86 19.75
C VAL A 801 2.04 46.08 21.05
N GLY A 802 3.36 45.90 20.97
CA GLY A 802 4.30 46.07 22.10
C GLY A 802 4.96 44.78 22.57
N VAL A 803 4.45 43.59 22.22
CA VAL A 803 5.02 42.31 22.68
C VAL A 803 5.88 41.68 21.60
N THR A 804 7.16 41.43 21.89
CA THR A 804 8.11 40.74 21.00
C THR A 804 8.36 39.31 21.49
N ILE A 805 8.59 38.39 20.56
CA ILE A 805 9.09 37.04 20.88
C ILE A 805 10.60 37.09 20.73
N ALA A 806 11.33 36.95 21.84
CA ALA A 806 12.78 36.91 21.81
C ALA A 806 13.25 35.50 21.41
N THR A 807 13.86 35.38 20.23
CA THR A 807 14.50 34.14 19.73
C THR A 807 15.98 34.02 20.14
N ASP A 808 16.53 35.00 20.86
CA ASP A 808 17.95 35.09 21.18
C ASP A 808 18.22 34.65 22.64
N PRO A 809 19.07 33.64 22.91
CA PRO A 809 19.30 33.12 24.26
C PRO A 809 19.93 34.13 25.24
N SER A 810 20.52 35.21 24.74
CA SER A 810 21.05 36.30 25.56
C SER A 810 19.96 37.18 26.19
N ALA A 811 18.75 37.20 25.62
CA ALA A 811 17.58 37.91 26.15
C ALA A 811 16.88 37.19 27.32
N LEU A 812 17.21 35.90 27.55
CA LEU A 812 16.67 35.11 28.65
C LEU A 812 17.13 35.62 30.03
N TYR A 813 18.28 36.31 30.09
CA TYR A 813 18.97 36.63 31.35
C TYR A 813 19.35 38.13 31.54
N GLY A 814 18.81 39.05 30.72
CA GLY A 814 19.26 40.45 30.66
C GLY A 814 18.34 41.57 31.22
N ASP A 815 18.97 42.50 31.94
CA ASP A 815 18.56 43.75 32.64
C ASP A 815 17.65 43.66 33.89
N GLY A 816 18.15 44.27 34.98
CA GLY A 816 17.82 44.03 36.39
C GLY A 816 16.56 44.71 36.92
N LYS A 817 15.58 45.03 36.07
CA LYS A 817 14.35 45.73 36.49
C LYS A 817 13.10 44.85 36.58
N ALA A 818 13.09 43.63 36.03
CA ALA A 818 11.95 42.71 36.09
C ALA A 818 12.27 41.45 36.91
N THR A 819 11.49 41.19 37.97
CA THR A 819 11.66 40.04 38.87
C THR A 819 10.96 38.77 38.40
N LYS A 820 10.03 38.88 37.44
CA LYS A 820 9.24 37.78 36.88
C LYS A 820 9.25 37.81 35.35
N THR A 821 9.17 36.64 34.74
CA THR A 821 9.05 36.39 33.30
C THR A 821 7.75 35.64 33.01
N THR A 822 7.12 35.92 31.88
CA THR A 822 5.88 35.24 31.47
C THR A 822 6.15 34.28 30.31
N LEU A 823 5.75 33.03 30.47
CA LEU A 823 5.82 31.96 29.46
C LEU A 823 4.40 31.70 28.91
N GLN A 824 4.20 31.81 27.61
CA GLN A 824 2.95 31.39 26.95
C GLN A 824 3.16 30.01 26.34
N PHE A 825 2.28 29.06 26.60
CA PHE A 825 2.54 27.66 26.21
C PHE A 825 1.36 26.94 25.55
N ALA A 826 0.17 27.54 25.55
CA ALA A 826 -1.00 27.00 24.86
C ALA A 826 -1.97 28.11 24.42
N THR A 827 -2.75 27.82 23.38
CA THR A 827 -3.91 28.59 22.95
C THR A 827 -5.14 27.68 22.92
N ALA A 828 -6.31 28.22 23.26
CA ALA A 828 -7.56 27.47 23.32
C ALA A 828 -8.70 28.28 22.73
N ASN A 829 -9.65 27.63 22.06
CA ASN A 829 -10.75 28.30 21.37
C ASN A 829 -11.87 28.76 22.34
N GLY A 830 -11.91 28.21 23.56
CA GLY A 830 -12.90 28.53 24.59
C GLY A 830 -12.30 28.59 25.99
N GLN A 831 -12.97 29.32 26.89
CA GLN A 831 -12.50 29.58 28.25
C GLN A 831 -12.38 28.29 29.07
N ASP A 832 -13.34 27.37 28.96
CA ASP A 832 -13.33 26.10 29.72
C ASP A 832 -12.12 25.23 29.36
N GLN A 833 -11.76 25.21 28.09
CA GLN A 833 -10.55 24.51 27.63
C GLN A 833 -9.29 25.17 28.18
N ALA A 834 -9.21 26.51 28.14
CA ALA A 834 -8.07 27.25 28.70
C ALA A 834 -7.91 27.01 30.21
N GLN A 835 -9.02 26.99 30.96
CA GLN A 835 -9.02 26.72 32.40
C GLN A 835 -8.60 25.29 32.73
N SER A 836 -9.03 24.30 31.94
CA SER A 836 -8.60 22.91 32.13
C SER A 836 -7.10 22.72 31.90
N ILE A 837 -6.53 23.43 30.91
CA ILE A 837 -5.10 23.43 30.60
C ILE A 837 -4.32 24.13 31.73
N ALA A 838 -4.79 25.29 32.19
CA ALA A 838 -4.18 26.02 33.31
C ALA A 838 -4.21 25.19 34.61
N ALA A 839 -5.33 24.52 34.91
CA ALA A 839 -5.44 23.64 36.08
C ALA A 839 -4.46 22.47 36.02
N ARG A 840 -4.27 21.85 34.84
CA ARG A 840 -3.29 20.78 34.64
C ARG A 840 -1.86 21.24 34.91
N VAL A 841 -1.50 22.45 34.48
CA VAL A 841 -0.17 23.01 34.71
C VAL A 841 0.02 23.48 36.15
N ARG A 842 -1.02 23.98 36.83
CA ARG A 842 -0.95 24.28 38.28
C ARG A 842 -0.63 23.07 39.14
N MET A 843 -1.12 21.88 38.77
CA MET A 843 -0.78 20.63 39.50
C MET A 843 0.72 20.29 39.46
N SER A 844 1.48 20.87 38.52
CA SER A 844 2.93 20.69 38.42
C SER A 844 3.76 21.73 39.19
N GLY A 845 3.09 22.62 39.94
CA GLY A 845 3.74 23.65 40.75
C GLY A 845 4.05 24.96 40.02
N LEU A 846 3.54 25.15 38.79
CA LEU A 846 3.69 26.38 38.02
C LEU A 846 2.43 27.27 38.11
N ASP A 847 2.63 28.58 38.26
CA ASP A 847 1.54 29.58 38.35
C ASP A 847 0.93 29.91 36.98
N ALA A 848 0.11 28.99 36.46
CA ALA A 848 -0.57 29.14 35.16
C ALA A 848 -1.93 29.87 35.26
N TYR A 849 -2.28 30.69 34.28
CA TYR A 849 -3.55 31.41 34.16
C TYR A 849 -3.96 31.61 32.70
N ASP A 850 -5.26 31.75 32.44
CA ASP A 850 -5.83 32.05 31.14
C ASP A 850 -6.05 33.56 30.96
N GLN A 851 -5.86 34.05 29.74
CA GLN A 851 -6.12 35.43 29.34
C GLN A 851 -6.80 35.43 27.97
N PRO A 852 -7.84 36.25 27.73
CA PRO A 852 -8.43 36.37 26.39
C PRO A 852 -7.38 36.86 25.39
N GLY A 853 -7.30 36.17 24.25
CA GLY A 853 -6.40 36.48 23.15
C GLY A 853 -6.82 37.78 22.44
N PRO A 854 -5.87 38.54 21.88
CA PRO A 854 -6.19 39.76 21.16
C PRO A 854 -7.11 39.48 19.96
N GLY A 855 -8.12 40.33 19.75
CA GLY A 855 -9.00 40.24 18.57
C GLY A 855 -10.11 39.18 18.65
N GLY A 856 -10.43 38.65 19.83
CA GLY A 856 -11.53 37.69 20.02
C GLY A 856 -11.25 36.28 19.49
N GLN A 857 -9.99 35.96 19.19
CA GLN A 857 -9.52 34.71 18.59
C GLN A 857 -9.21 33.63 19.65
N GLY A 858 -10.03 33.52 20.70
CA GLY A 858 -9.87 32.53 21.78
C GLY A 858 -9.07 33.04 22.99
N TYR A 859 -8.52 32.11 23.77
CA TYR A 859 -7.80 32.33 25.03
C TYR A 859 -6.36 31.83 24.92
N VAL A 860 -5.42 32.54 25.54
CA VAL A 860 -4.03 32.12 25.68
C VAL A 860 -3.76 31.70 27.12
N VAL A 861 -2.95 30.67 27.32
CA VAL A 861 -2.56 30.20 28.65
C VAL A 861 -1.10 30.56 28.90
N ARG A 862 -0.85 31.20 30.04
CA ARG A 862 0.44 31.76 30.44
C ARG A 862 0.84 31.30 31.83
N SER A 863 2.14 31.21 32.10
CA SER A 863 2.70 30.98 33.43
C SER A 863 3.68 32.08 33.80
N GLN A 864 3.58 32.62 35.01
CA GLN A 864 4.60 33.51 35.55
C GLN A 864 5.65 32.70 36.29
N VAL A 865 6.93 32.96 36.01
CA VAL A 865 8.07 32.28 36.63
C VAL A 865 9.07 33.35 37.07
N PRO A 866 9.75 33.20 38.22
CA PRO A 866 10.83 34.10 38.60
C PRO A 866 11.91 34.17 37.50
N ARG A 867 12.46 35.37 37.28
CA ARG A 867 13.42 35.64 36.19
C ARG A 867 14.86 35.20 36.54
N ASP A 868 15.01 34.03 37.15
CA ASP A 868 16.29 33.39 37.39
C ASP A 868 16.49 32.19 36.46
N ALA A 869 17.74 31.93 36.08
CA ALA A 869 18.05 30.91 35.07
C ALA A 869 17.58 29.51 35.44
N ARG A 870 17.64 29.16 36.73
CA ARG A 870 17.24 27.83 37.19
C ARG A 870 15.73 27.66 37.16
N SER A 871 14.95 28.64 37.60
CA SER A 871 13.49 28.56 37.59
C SER A 871 12.93 28.55 36.17
N VAL A 872 13.49 29.35 35.26
CA VAL A 872 13.06 29.39 33.86
C VAL A 872 13.36 28.05 33.16
N ASP A 873 14.56 27.49 33.31
CA ASP A 873 14.91 26.20 32.72
C ASP A 873 14.07 25.04 33.31
N THR A 874 13.80 25.09 34.61
CA THR A 874 12.94 24.10 35.28
C THR A 874 11.50 24.19 34.78
N ALA A 875 10.96 25.40 34.61
CA ALA A 875 9.61 25.59 34.06
C ALA A 875 9.51 25.16 32.59
N LEU A 876 10.53 25.47 31.77
CA LEU A 876 10.56 25.08 30.36
C LEU A 876 10.65 23.56 30.18
N SER A 877 11.48 22.88 30.97
CA SER A 877 11.60 21.41 30.92
C SER A 877 10.31 20.74 31.37
N LEU A 878 9.68 21.23 32.43
CA LEU A 878 8.43 20.70 32.95
C LEU A 878 7.27 20.89 31.95
N LEU A 879 7.14 22.07 31.34
CA LEU A 879 6.12 22.32 30.31
C LEU A 879 6.31 21.44 29.06
N LYS A 880 7.57 21.18 28.66
CA LYS A 880 7.88 20.24 27.57
C LYS A 880 7.53 18.80 27.95
N GLN A 881 7.78 18.38 29.19
CA GLN A 881 7.40 17.06 29.68
C GLN A 881 5.86 16.88 29.70
N LEU A 882 5.11 17.95 29.93
CA LEU A 882 3.65 17.99 29.82
C LEU A 882 3.14 18.08 28.36
N GLY A 883 4.04 18.11 27.37
CA GLY A 883 3.70 18.12 25.94
C GLY A 883 3.45 19.50 25.33
N TYR A 884 3.73 20.59 26.06
CA TYR A 884 3.52 21.95 25.57
C TYR A 884 4.81 22.54 24.95
N LYS A 885 4.64 23.50 24.03
CA LYS A 885 5.74 24.27 23.43
C LYS A 885 5.72 25.69 24.02
N PRO A 886 6.44 25.95 25.12
CA PRO A 886 6.48 27.27 25.73
C PRO A 886 7.27 28.27 24.89
N GLU A 887 6.70 29.44 24.69
CA GLU A 887 7.30 30.62 24.08
C GLU A 887 7.45 31.72 25.14
N LEU A 888 8.60 32.38 25.14
CA LEU A 888 8.88 33.49 26.04
C LEU A 888 8.14 34.73 25.54
N VAL A 889 7.28 35.32 26.38
CA VAL A 889 6.57 36.55 26.07
C VAL A 889 7.22 37.68 26.83
N THR A 890 8.08 38.45 26.15
CA THR A 890 8.64 39.67 26.73
C THR A 890 7.64 40.79 26.54
N GLN A 891 7.03 41.24 27.64
CA GLN A 891 6.37 42.53 27.68
C GLN A 891 7.45 43.62 27.61
N PRO A 892 7.20 44.74 26.93
CA PRO A 892 8.16 45.85 26.86
C PRO A 892 8.36 46.51 28.22
#